data_AF-A0A951KIJ4-F1
#
_entry.id   AF-A0A951KIJ4-F1
#
_cell.length_a   1.000
_cell.length_b   1.000
_cell.length_c   1.000
_cell.angle_alpha   90.00
_cell.angle_beta   90.00
_cell.angle_gamma   90.00
#
_symmetry.space_group_name_H-M   'P 1'
#
loop_
_entity.id
_entity.type
_entity.pdbx_description
1 polymer ?
#
loop_
_entity_poly.entity_id
_entity_poly.type
_entity_poly.pdbx_seq_one_letter_code
_entity_poly.pdbx_strand_id
1 'polypeptide(L)'
;MMTLPIDGQWLDFYALLDVPVGATEDTIRKRVGKVYSEAAANSDHRDLSRRHYSQVLVERVLPQCRRVLLDPEWRAQYDRQHILHSNADPSAQSYVAFIASMRGADFVAEGDNVLPQRLQDDINAAREVVECAMQGTELELLPTQAVSSKAEPVAAPEIVAAPTEPTQWTAPPKDAPSVAVPLSSLPVVEAQPQPPIVPSEEPRVETVQPKGEPVRLQVITAQEAAAIRRRRDSNPDADGFTIPTPNVGDGSLVVPRAKTPNGKKPISRVSVGNVDSAGRKRLLSPTVMNFLVAGVGVTLFIVIQRFGVTPAVATSAPRTPIFVAVASEMESALLRAETAWENTPEGAGFDIVVQPVDSRGGLRRALGTSGQMPDAWIPSASLWAERYNALAPRLKRENIASGQSLVQTPMVLIARAERGAELRRRFPNHQITSWSALREAVATGARSHLGIANPQTASTGSLARVSMAREWGQTRGLSAQQAAQKPEFWRWMAAFEDNAPTAPAQTGAMVKDLVLGTTGRFWWGIAYESDALRWMKAGKALEIYYLPRTTLADHPFCPIERVGAPLEVAQGRAGFEKFLRGDAMQKGFLASGFRPTEISLNTKTSDNPFLSANFRTRGARRENLPRDERPNAAAVEAIAREWGKRFG
;
A
#
# COMPACT_ATOMS: atom_id res chain seq x y z
N MET A 1 13.60 -40.32 -11.34
CA MET A 1 12.23 -39.78 -11.40
C MET A 1 12.20 -38.74 -12.51
N MET A 2 11.47 -38.96 -13.60
CA MET A 2 11.22 -37.92 -14.61
C MET A 2 10.17 -36.97 -14.02
N THR A 3 10.54 -35.71 -13.79
CA THR A 3 9.60 -34.66 -13.39
C THR A 3 8.68 -34.38 -14.57
N LEU A 4 7.40 -34.71 -14.44
CA LEU A 4 6.38 -34.32 -15.42
C LEU A 4 6.36 -32.78 -15.53
N PRO A 5 6.22 -32.21 -16.73
CA PRO A 5 6.16 -30.76 -16.90
C PRO A 5 4.94 -30.20 -16.13
N ILE A 6 5.20 -29.16 -15.33
CA ILE A 6 4.21 -28.46 -14.48
C ILE A 6 3.02 -27.94 -15.31
N ASP A 7 3.25 -27.66 -16.60
CA ASP A 7 2.26 -27.09 -17.51
C ASP A 7 1.07 -28.02 -17.82
N GLY A 8 1.10 -29.29 -17.40
CA GLY A 8 0.00 -30.24 -17.62
C GLY A 8 -1.05 -30.29 -16.50
N GLN A 9 -0.78 -29.79 -15.30
CA GLN A 9 -1.58 -30.17 -14.13
C GLN A 9 -2.90 -29.40 -13.99
N TRP A 10 -3.92 -30.10 -13.49
CA TRP A 10 -5.23 -29.54 -13.13
C TRP A 10 -5.31 -29.31 -11.61
N LEU A 11 -5.82 -28.15 -11.20
CA LEU A 11 -6.04 -27.82 -9.80
C LEU A 11 -7.52 -28.00 -9.48
N ASP A 12 -7.85 -28.97 -8.62
CA ASP A 12 -9.23 -29.26 -8.21
C ASP A 12 -9.64 -28.43 -6.97
N PHE A 13 -10.43 -27.37 -7.20
CA PHE A 13 -10.97 -26.52 -6.15
C PHE A 13 -12.10 -27.17 -5.37
N TYR A 14 -12.82 -28.13 -5.95
CA TYR A 14 -13.86 -28.88 -5.26
C TYR A 14 -13.25 -29.81 -4.21
N ALA A 15 -12.16 -30.49 -4.58
CA ALA A 15 -11.34 -31.26 -3.64
C ALA A 15 -10.71 -30.37 -2.56
N LEU A 16 -10.12 -29.22 -2.95
CA LEU A 16 -9.51 -28.27 -2.01
C LEU A 16 -10.51 -27.78 -0.95
N LEU A 17 -11.75 -27.48 -1.37
CA LEU A 17 -12.79 -27.02 -0.48
C LEU A 17 -13.53 -28.16 0.21
N ASP A 18 -13.34 -29.41 -0.20
CA ASP A 18 -14.11 -30.56 0.27
C ASP A 18 -15.62 -30.29 0.10
N VAL A 19 -16.02 -29.99 -1.15
CA VAL A 19 -17.42 -29.80 -1.57
C VAL A 19 -17.66 -30.46 -2.93
N PRO A 20 -18.86 -31.00 -3.20
CA PRO A 20 -19.16 -31.60 -4.50
C PRO A 20 -19.28 -30.53 -5.61
N VAL A 21 -19.05 -30.93 -6.87
CA VAL A 21 -19.16 -30.05 -8.07
C VAL A 21 -20.51 -29.33 -8.14
N GLY A 22 -21.59 -29.99 -7.70
CA GLY A 22 -22.95 -29.44 -7.66
C GLY A 22 -23.27 -28.53 -6.46
N ALA A 23 -22.31 -28.17 -5.61
CA ALA A 23 -22.55 -27.37 -4.41
C ALA A 23 -23.15 -25.99 -4.73
N THR A 24 -24.07 -25.49 -3.90
CA THR A 24 -24.63 -24.13 -4.11
C THR A 24 -23.57 -23.05 -3.87
N GLU A 25 -23.75 -21.88 -4.49
CA GLU A 25 -22.83 -20.73 -4.33
C GLU A 25 -22.62 -20.38 -2.84
N ASP A 26 -23.68 -20.39 -2.04
CA ASP A 26 -23.62 -20.13 -0.60
C ASP A 26 -22.76 -21.15 0.14
N THR A 27 -22.83 -22.43 -0.26
CA THR A 27 -22.03 -23.51 0.33
C THR A 27 -20.56 -23.29 0.01
N ILE A 28 -20.23 -22.99 -1.25
CA ILE A 28 -18.87 -22.67 -1.71
C ILE A 28 -18.34 -21.45 -0.96
N ARG A 29 -19.11 -20.36 -0.89
CA ARG A 29 -18.72 -19.12 -0.20
C ARG A 29 -18.41 -19.36 1.29
N LYS A 30 -19.27 -20.11 1.99
CA LYS A 30 -19.04 -20.50 3.40
C LYS A 30 -17.77 -21.32 3.54
N ARG A 31 -17.54 -22.28 2.65
CA ARG A 31 -16.39 -23.16 2.73
C ARG A 31 -15.08 -22.46 2.40
N VAL A 32 -15.05 -21.61 1.36
CA VAL A 32 -13.92 -20.71 1.08
C VAL A 32 -13.59 -19.86 2.31
N GLY A 33 -14.61 -19.27 2.95
CA GLY A 33 -14.41 -18.49 4.18
C GLY A 33 -13.80 -19.31 5.32
N LYS A 34 -14.28 -20.54 5.53
CA LYS A 34 -13.74 -21.46 6.54
C LYS A 34 -12.28 -21.83 6.27
N VAL A 35 -11.94 -22.26 5.04
CA VAL A 35 -10.57 -22.62 4.66
C VAL A 35 -9.64 -21.40 4.78
N TYR A 36 -10.12 -20.20 4.44
CA TYR A 36 -9.38 -18.95 4.62
C TYR A 36 -9.04 -18.69 6.09
N SER A 37 -10.02 -18.84 7.00
CA SER A 37 -9.78 -18.68 8.44
C SER A 37 -8.83 -19.72 9.01
N GLU A 38 -8.96 -20.98 8.59
CA GLU A 38 -8.07 -22.08 9.01
C GLU A 38 -6.64 -21.86 8.53
N ALA A 39 -6.44 -21.47 7.28
CA ALA A 39 -5.12 -21.18 6.74
C ALA A 39 -4.50 -19.92 7.35
N ALA A 40 -5.29 -18.85 7.57
CA ALA A 40 -4.81 -17.67 8.26
C ALA A 40 -4.32 -18.00 9.69
N ALA A 41 -5.05 -18.82 10.43
CA ALA A 41 -4.63 -19.28 11.77
C ALA A 41 -3.35 -20.13 11.75
N ASN A 42 -3.04 -20.79 10.63
CA ASN A 42 -1.83 -21.60 10.44
C ASN A 42 -0.69 -20.87 9.70
N SER A 43 -0.89 -19.60 9.30
CA SER A 43 0.13 -18.80 8.61
C SER A 43 1.37 -18.47 9.48
N ASP A 44 1.25 -18.70 10.79
CA ASP A 44 2.33 -18.58 11.79
C ASP A 44 2.68 -19.92 12.46
N HIS A 45 2.34 -21.05 11.83
CA HIS A 45 2.63 -22.36 12.36
C HIS A 45 4.16 -22.57 12.54
N ARG A 46 4.54 -23.30 13.60
CA ARG A 46 5.96 -23.57 13.94
C ARG A 46 6.67 -24.44 12.90
N ASP A 47 5.92 -25.35 12.28
CA ASP A 47 6.37 -26.12 11.13
C ASP A 47 6.40 -25.21 9.89
N LEU A 48 7.60 -25.03 9.33
CA LEU A 48 7.87 -24.17 8.17
C LEU A 48 7.10 -24.61 6.93
N SER A 49 6.94 -25.91 6.70
CA SER A 49 6.22 -26.43 5.53
C SER A 49 4.73 -26.10 5.62
N ARG A 50 4.14 -26.33 6.79
CA ARG A 50 2.73 -26.00 7.05
C ARG A 50 2.48 -24.48 7.02
N ARG A 51 3.45 -23.70 7.49
CA ARG A 51 3.42 -22.24 7.44
C ARG A 51 3.41 -21.74 6.00
N HIS A 52 4.37 -22.19 5.21
CA HIS A 52 4.50 -21.80 3.81
C HIS A 52 3.26 -22.21 3.01
N TYR A 53 2.78 -23.45 3.19
CA TYR A 53 1.54 -23.91 2.59
C TYR A 53 0.35 -22.99 2.92
N SER A 54 0.16 -22.67 4.20
CA SER A 54 -0.96 -21.84 4.64
C SER A 54 -0.87 -20.40 4.09
N GLN A 55 0.34 -19.85 3.99
CA GLN A 55 0.58 -18.54 3.37
C GLN A 55 0.22 -18.55 1.88
N VAL A 56 0.69 -19.55 1.13
CA VAL A 56 0.37 -19.69 -0.30
C VAL A 56 -1.13 -19.86 -0.50
N LEU A 57 -1.80 -20.65 0.36
CA LEU A 57 -3.24 -20.87 0.29
C LEU A 57 -4.03 -19.57 0.46
N VAL A 58 -3.67 -18.75 1.45
CA VAL A 58 -4.33 -17.47 1.75
C VAL A 58 -4.04 -16.41 0.70
N GLU A 59 -2.79 -16.27 0.28
CA GLU A 59 -2.34 -15.17 -0.58
C GLU A 59 -2.66 -15.42 -2.05
N ARG A 60 -2.69 -16.68 -2.49
CA ARG A 60 -2.71 -17.02 -3.93
C ARG A 60 -3.85 -17.94 -4.32
N VAL A 61 -4.02 -19.08 -3.63
CA VAL A 61 -4.98 -20.13 -4.05
C VAL A 61 -6.43 -19.72 -3.81
N LEU A 62 -6.77 -19.34 -2.58
CA LEU A 62 -8.16 -19.05 -2.19
C LEU A 62 -8.74 -17.82 -2.93
N PRO A 63 -7.99 -16.75 -3.21
CA PRO A 63 -8.48 -15.67 -4.08
C PRO A 63 -8.86 -16.15 -5.49
N GLN A 64 -8.08 -17.05 -6.09
CA GLN A 64 -8.40 -17.62 -7.40
C GLN A 64 -9.60 -18.57 -7.33
N CYS A 65 -9.61 -19.47 -6.35
CA CYS A 65 -10.74 -20.37 -6.07
C CYS A 65 -12.05 -19.61 -5.94
N ARG A 66 -12.05 -18.53 -5.14
CA ARG A 66 -13.20 -17.65 -4.97
C ARG A 66 -13.66 -17.01 -6.28
N ARG A 67 -12.71 -16.53 -7.10
CA ARG A 67 -13.03 -15.91 -8.39
C ARG A 67 -13.63 -16.92 -9.37
N VAL A 68 -13.04 -18.11 -9.48
CA VAL A 68 -13.45 -19.14 -10.43
C VAL A 68 -14.80 -19.76 -10.04
N LEU A 69 -15.03 -20.05 -8.76
CA LEU A 69 -16.22 -20.78 -8.32
C LEU A 69 -17.41 -19.89 -7.93
N LEU A 70 -17.23 -18.60 -7.65
CA LEU A 70 -18.35 -17.69 -7.32
C LEU A 70 -18.83 -16.85 -8.51
N ASP A 71 -18.11 -16.85 -9.63
CA ASP A 71 -18.61 -16.29 -10.88
C ASP A 71 -19.32 -17.39 -11.67
N PRO A 72 -20.63 -17.27 -11.99
CA PRO A 72 -21.40 -18.33 -12.63
C PRO A 72 -20.85 -18.78 -13.99
N GLU A 73 -20.29 -17.86 -14.77
CA GLU A 73 -19.82 -18.12 -16.12
C GLU A 73 -18.46 -18.83 -16.08
N TRP A 74 -17.58 -18.38 -15.19
CA TRP A 74 -16.30 -19.02 -14.92
C TRP A 74 -16.49 -20.41 -14.33
N ARG A 75 -17.43 -20.56 -13.41
CA ARG A 75 -17.75 -21.83 -12.78
C ARG A 75 -18.24 -22.84 -13.80
N ALA A 76 -19.14 -22.47 -14.70
CA ALA A 76 -19.63 -23.37 -15.74
C ALA A 76 -18.52 -23.85 -16.71
N GLN A 77 -17.51 -23.01 -16.97
CA GLN A 77 -16.34 -23.43 -17.76
C GLN A 77 -15.39 -24.32 -16.96
N TYR A 78 -15.19 -24.00 -15.68
CA TYR A 78 -14.39 -24.79 -14.76
C TYR A 78 -14.99 -26.20 -14.54
N ASP A 79 -16.30 -26.29 -14.35
CA ASP A 79 -17.02 -27.57 -14.19
C ASP A 79 -16.87 -28.46 -15.42
N ARG A 80 -16.91 -27.87 -16.62
CA ARG A 80 -16.65 -28.59 -17.88
C ARG A 80 -15.24 -29.16 -17.91
N GLN A 81 -14.22 -28.35 -17.58
CA GLN A 81 -12.83 -28.81 -17.56
C GLN A 81 -12.62 -29.87 -16.47
N HIS A 82 -13.24 -29.73 -15.30
CA HIS A 82 -13.22 -30.74 -14.23
C HIS A 82 -13.77 -32.09 -14.70
N ILE A 83 -14.91 -32.08 -15.41
CA ILE A 83 -15.50 -33.29 -16.02
C ILE A 83 -14.55 -33.89 -17.08
N LEU A 84 -13.92 -33.07 -17.93
CA LEU A 84 -12.97 -33.55 -18.93
C LEU A 84 -11.75 -34.22 -18.26
N HIS A 85 -11.18 -33.61 -17.22
CA HIS A 85 -10.06 -34.20 -16.46
C HIS A 85 -10.44 -35.48 -15.74
N SER A 86 -11.62 -35.54 -15.11
CA SER A 86 -12.08 -36.77 -14.45
C SER A 86 -12.31 -37.95 -15.41
N ASN A 87 -12.62 -37.65 -16.68
CA ASN A 87 -12.76 -38.66 -17.74
C ASN A 87 -11.45 -38.91 -18.51
N ALA A 88 -10.34 -38.25 -18.12
CA ALA A 88 -9.07 -38.26 -18.84
C ALA A 88 -9.22 -37.91 -20.35
N ASP A 89 -10.12 -36.98 -20.66
CA ASP A 89 -10.38 -36.55 -22.03
C ASP A 89 -9.17 -35.76 -22.57
N PRO A 90 -8.68 -36.07 -23.79
CA PRO A 90 -7.51 -35.39 -24.37
C PRO A 90 -7.73 -33.89 -24.67
N SER A 91 -8.99 -33.42 -24.70
CA SER A 91 -9.33 -32.00 -24.83
C SER A 91 -9.27 -31.23 -23.51
N ALA A 92 -9.02 -31.90 -22.38
CA ALA A 92 -8.88 -31.27 -21.08
C ALA A 92 -7.70 -30.28 -21.08
N GLN A 93 -7.97 -29.03 -20.73
CA GLN A 93 -6.98 -27.97 -20.66
C GLN A 93 -6.28 -27.98 -19.30
N SER A 94 -4.96 -27.77 -19.27
CA SER A 94 -4.29 -27.54 -17.99
C SER A 94 -4.84 -26.30 -17.28
N TYR A 95 -4.67 -26.22 -15.96
CA TYR A 95 -5.19 -25.08 -15.20
C TYR A 95 -4.66 -23.73 -15.72
N VAL A 96 -3.40 -23.69 -16.14
CA VAL A 96 -2.78 -22.50 -16.74
C VAL A 96 -3.44 -22.13 -18.06
N ALA A 97 -3.68 -23.10 -18.94
CA ALA A 97 -4.36 -22.90 -20.22
C ALA A 97 -5.82 -22.44 -20.02
N PHE A 98 -6.51 -23.00 -19.04
CA PHE A 98 -7.85 -22.59 -18.64
C PHE A 98 -7.89 -21.13 -18.17
N ILE A 99 -7.00 -20.72 -17.26
CA ILE A 99 -6.94 -19.31 -16.81
C ILE A 99 -6.59 -18.36 -17.97
N ALA A 100 -5.74 -18.80 -18.89
CA ALA A 100 -5.43 -18.05 -20.10
C ALA A 100 -6.65 -17.92 -21.02
N SER A 101 -7.42 -18.99 -21.26
CA SER A 101 -8.60 -18.94 -22.13
C SER A 101 -9.73 -18.10 -21.55
N MET A 102 -9.96 -18.19 -20.24
CA MET A 102 -10.99 -17.42 -19.53
C MET A 102 -10.76 -15.91 -19.61
N ARG A 103 -9.52 -15.48 -19.81
CA ARG A 103 -9.16 -14.06 -19.92
C ARG A 103 -8.91 -13.63 -21.34
N GLY A 104 -8.37 -14.52 -22.18
CA GLY A 104 -8.10 -14.26 -23.60
C GLY A 104 -9.35 -13.95 -24.42
N ALA A 105 -10.52 -14.46 -24.02
CA ALA A 105 -11.79 -14.08 -24.67
C ALA A 105 -12.06 -12.56 -24.65
N ASP A 106 -11.52 -11.82 -23.67
CA ASP A 106 -11.62 -10.36 -23.61
C ASP A 106 -10.51 -9.64 -24.44
N PHE A 107 -9.45 -10.35 -24.84
CA PHE A 107 -8.23 -9.76 -25.45
C PHE A 107 -7.97 -10.15 -26.91
N VAL A 108 -8.67 -11.13 -27.48
CA VAL A 108 -8.54 -11.51 -28.90
C VAL A 108 -9.01 -10.40 -29.88
N ALA A 109 -9.48 -9.25 -29.37
CA ALA A 109 -9.82 -8.09 -30.19
C ALA A 109 -8.61 -7.25 -30.66
N GLU A 110 -7.41 -7.41 -30.09
CA GLU A 110 -6.22 -6.63 -30.47
C GLU A 110 -5.05 -7.56 -30.82
N GLY A 111 -4.77 -7.68 -32.12
CA GLY A 111 -3.95 -8.73 -32.74
C GLY A 111 -2.42 -8.68 -32.52
N ASP A 112 -1.95 -8.64 -31.27
CA ASP A 112 -0.54 -8.87 -30.94
C ASP A 112 -0.33 -10.13 -30.07
N ASN A 113 0.60 -10.99 -30.49
CA ASN A 113 0.92 -12.31 -29.90
C ASN A 113 1.61 -12.28 -28.52
N VAL A 114 1.56 -11.15 -27.79
CA VAL A 114 2.19 -11.00 -26.47
C VAL A 114 1.11 -10.95 -25.41
N LEU A 115 1.05 -11.97 -24.55
CA LEU A 115 0.12 -12.00 -23.42
C LEU A 115 0.36 -10.76 -22.52
N PRO A 116 -0.69 -10.00 -22.14
CA PRO A 116 -0.54 -8.87 -21.23
C PRO A 116 0.18 -9.29 -19.93
N GLN A 117 1.07 -8.45 -19.39
CA GLN A 117 1.88 -8.75 -18.20
C GLN A 117 1.04 -9.26 -17.02
N ARG A 118 -0.16 -8.71 -16.83
CA ARG A 118 -1.10 -9.16 -15.80
C ARG A 118 -1.52 -10.61 -15.96
N LEU A 119 -1.73 -11.06 -17.20
CA LEU A 119 -2.03 -12.45 -17.53
C LEU A 119 -0.82 -13.34 -17.26
N GLN A 120 0.39 -12.85 -17.56
CA GLN A 120 1.63 -13.56 -17.25
C GLN A 120 1.85 -13.72 -15.74
N ASP A 121 1.58 -12.70 -14.94
CA ASP A 121 1.66 -12.75 -13.48
C ASP A 121 0.65 -13.74 -12.89
N ASP A 122 -0.57 -13.79 -13.45
CA ASP A 122 -1.60 -14.75 -13.05
C ASP A 122 -1.24 -16.19 -13.45
N ILE A 123 -0.64 -16.39 -14.63
CA ILE A 123 -0.07 -17.67 -15.08
C ILE A 123 1.06 -18.12 -14.16
N ASN A 124 1.95 -17.21 -13.78
CA ASN A 124 3.04 -17.50 -12.85
C ASN A 124 2.50 -17.81 -11.44
N ALA A 125 1.49 -17.09 -10.98
CA ALA A 125 0.80 -17.38 -9.73
C ALA A 125 0.13 -18.77 -9.78
N ALA A 126 -0.52 -19.12 -10.88
CA ALA A 126 -1.12 -20.44 -11.08
C ALA A 126 -0.07 -21.56 -11.06
N ARG A 127 1.09 -21.36 -11.72
CA ARG A 127 2.22 -22.29 -11.68
C ARG A 127 2.77 -22.48 -10.27
N GLU A 128 2.99 -21.40 -9.54
CA GLU A 128 3.50 -21.45 -8.17
C GLU A 128 2.51 -22.14 -7.22
N VAL A 129 1.20 -21.96 -7.43
CA VAL A 129 0.15 -22.67 -6.68
C VAL A 129 0.24 -24.19 -6.90
N VAL A 130 0.38 -24.61 -8.16
CA VAL A 130 0.54 -26.04 -8.52
C VAL A 130 1.81 -26.60 -7.89
N GLU A 131 2.93 -25.88 -7.98
CA GLU A 131 4.20 -26.28 -7.39
C GLU A 131 4.13 -26.41 -5.86
N CYS A 132 3.48 -25.47 -5.18
CA CYS A 132 3.30 -25.54 -3.73
C CYS A 132 2.36 -26.69 -3.31
N ALA A 133 1.32 -26.96 -4.09
CA ALA A 133 0.42 -28.09 -3.84
C ALA A 133 1.18 -29.43 -3.92
N MET A 134 2.10 -29.57 -4.89
CA MET A 134 2.96 -30.74 -5.03
C MET A 134 3.99 -30.90 -3.90
N GLN A 135 4.54 -29.79 -3.40
CA GLN A 135 5.62 -29.81 -2.40
C GLN A 135 5.12 -29.99 -0.95
N GLY A 136 3.85 -29.71 -0.67
CA GLY A 136 3.37 -29.55 0.71
C GLY A 136 2.03 -30.19 1.07
N THR A 137 1.33 -30.89 0.17
CA THR A 137 -0.05 -31.36 0.48
C THR A 137 -0.47 -32.68 -0.15
N GLU A 138 -1.34 -33.40 0.58
CA GLU A 138 -2.31 -34.38 0.06
C GLU A 138 -3.45 -33.68 -0.70
N LEU A 139 -3.12 -32.73 -1.60
CA LEU A 139 -4.09 -32.25 -2.57
C LEU A 139 -4.13 -33.30 -3.68
N GLU A 140 -5.29 -33.96 -3.87
CA GLU A 140 -5.50 -34.86 -5.00
C GLU A 140 -5.47 -34.05 -6.29
N LEU A 141 -4.27 -33.89 -6.85
CA LEU A 141 -4.09 -33.39 -8.20
C LEU A 141 -4.53 -34.50 -9.16
N LEU A 142 -5.53 -34.22 -10.00
CA LEU A 142 -5.95 -35.18 -11.02
C LEU A 142 -4.80 -35.38 -12.03
N PRO A 143 -4.42 -36.64 -12.33
CA PRO A 143 -3.35 -36.90 -13.28
C PRO A 143 -3.81 -36.57 -14.70
N THR A 144 -3.20 -35.55 -15.30
CA THR A 144 -3.38 -35.27 -16.73
C THR A 144 -2.55 -36.25 -17.54
N GLN A 145 -3.18 -37.25 -18.17
CA GLN A 145 -2.48 -38.07 -19.16
C GLN A 145 -2.28 -37.23 -20.43
N ALA A 146 -1.09 -36.65 -20.58
CA ALA A 146 -0.71 -35.97 -21.80
C ALA A 146 -0.63 -37.00 -22.95
N VAL A 147 -1.60 -36.97 -23.86
CA VAL A 147 -1.51 -37.71 -25.12
C VAL A 147 -0.39 -37.06 -25.93
N SER A 148 0.65 -37.84 -26.21
CA SER A 148 1.79 -37.45 -27.05
C SER A 148 1.28 -36.99 -28.43
N SER A 149 1.31 -35.68 -28.69
CA SER A 149 0.96 -35.10 -29.98
C SER A 149 2.04 -35.43 -31.01
N LYS A 150 1.93 -36.60 -31.64
CA LYS A 150 2.55 -36.89 -32.93
C LYS A 150 1.43 -37.26 -33.90
N ALA A 151 0.74 -36.25 -34.42
CA ALA A 151 -0.21 -36.38 -35.51
C ALA A 151 0.34 -35.62 -36.72
N GLU A 152 0.40 -36.31 -37.86
CA GLU A 152 0.75 -35.78 -39.18
C GLU A 152 -0.23 -34.68 -39.63
N PRO A 153 0.23 -33.74 -40.50
CA PRO A 153 -0.60 -32.63 -40.92
C PRO A 153 -1.62 -33.09 -41.95
N VAL A 154 -2.91 -32.92 -41.62
CA VAL A 154 -4.02 -33.00 -42.58
C VAL A 154 -4.13 -31.64 -43.29
N ALA A 155 -4.20 -31.70 -44.63
CA ALA A 155 -4.21 -30.56 -45.53
C ALA A 155 -5.39 -29.59 -45.29
N ALA A 156 -5.09 -28.29 -45.35
CA ALA A 156 -6.07 -27.21 -45.32
C ALA A 156 -6.77 -27.06 -46.68
N PRO A 157 -8.07 -26.68 -46.72
CA PRO A 157 -8.76 -26.41 -47.96
C PRO A 157 -8.39 -25.03 -48.53
N GLU A 158 -8.34 -25.03 -49.86
CA GLU A 158 -7.99 -23.94 -50.78
C GLU A 158 -9.01 -22.79 -50.71
N ILE A 159 -8.55 -21.57 -50.40
CA ILE A 159 -9.35 -20.35 -50.45
C ILE A 159 -9.02 -19.59 -51.74
N VAL A 160 -10.06 -19.39 -52.56
CA VAL A 160 -10.06 -18.69 -53.85
C VAL A 160 -9.80 -17.20 -53.65
N ALA A 161 -8.86 -16.66 -54.44
CA ALA A 161 -8.46 -15.25 -54.46
C ALA A 161 -9.50 -14.33 -55.12
N ALA A 162 -9.67 -13.12 -54.57
CA ALA A 162 -10.39 -12.00 -55.17
C ALA A 162 -9.41 -10.86 -55.54
N PRO A 163 -9.74 -10.02 -56.54
CA PRO A 163 -8.75 -9.23 -57.28
C PRO A 163 -8.38 -7.89 -56.63
N THR A 164 -7.15 -7.48 -56.89
CA THR A 164 -6.49 -6.27 -56.42
C THR A 164 -6.73 -5.11 -57.41
N GLU A 165 -7.26 -3.98 -56.93
CA GLU A 165 -7.18 -2.68 -57.64
C GLU A 165 -6.27 -1.72 -56.84
N PRO A 166 -5.38 -0.94 -57.50
CA PRO A 166 -4.46 -0.04 -56.82
C PRO A 166 -5.05 1.37 -56.65
N THR A 167 -5.19 1.83 -55.41
CA THR A 167 -5.48 3.23 -55.09
C THR A 167 -4.18 4.06 -55.12
N GLN A 168 -4.05 4.93 -56.12
CA GLN A 168 -2.99 5.94 -56.21
C GLN A 168 -3.13 6.98 -55.10
N TRP A 169 -2.05 7.20 -54.35
CA TRP A 169 -1.89 8.33 -53.44
C TRP A 169 -1.29 9.53 -54.20
N THR A 170 -2.01 10.64 -54.24
CA THR A 170 -1.50 11.94 -54.71
C THR A 170 -0.82 12.70 -53.56
N ALA A 171 0.36 13.26 -53.87
CA ALA A 171 1.15 14.08 -52.96
C ALA A 171 0.50 15.46 -52.71
N PRO A 172 0.72 16.08 -51.53
CA PRO A 172 0.27 17.43 -51.26
C PRO A 172 1.17 18.47 -51.95
N PRO A 173 0.61 19.63 -52.39
CA PRO A 173 1.36 20.66 -53.10
C PRO A 173 2.35 21.38 -52.19
N LYS A 174 3.58 21.49 -52.71
CA LYS A 174 4.57 22.52 -52.38
C LYS A 174 4.04 23.86 -52.90
N ASP A 175 3.87 24.84 -52.02
CA ASP A 175 4.13 26.27 -52.22
C ASP A 175 3.21 27.12 -51.32
N ALA A 176 3.80 27.71 -50.28
CA ALA A 176 3.20 28.82 -49.55
C ALA A 176 4.30 29.88 -49.28
N PRO A 177 4.09 31.15 -49.63
CA PRO A 177 5.10 32.19 -49.51
C PRO A 177 5.30 32.64 -48.06
N SER A 178 6.57 32.84 -47.71
CA SER A 178 7.06 33.44 -46.48
C SER A 178 6.71 34.93 -46.44
N VAL A 179 5.84 35.34 -45.52
CA VAL A 179 5.61 36.76 -45.18
C VAL A 179 6.29 37.06 -43.85
N ALA A 180 7.33 37.89 -43.91
CA ALA A 180 7.98 38.49 -42.76
C ALA A 180 7.10 39.64 -42.23
N VAL A 181 6.79 39.63 -40.93
CA VAL A 181 6.11 40.76 -40.25
C VAL A 181 7.12 41.44 -39.33
N PRO A 182 7.36 42.76 -39.47
CA PRO A 182 8.25 43.50 -38.60
C PRO A 182 7.59 43.84 -37.25
N LEU A 183 8.39 43.76 -36.17
CA LEU A 183 8.09 44.37 -34.88
C LEU A 183 8.09 45.90 -35.03
N SER A 184 6.98 46.57 -34.71
CA SER A 184 6.90 47.86 -33.99
C SER A 184 5.51 48.49 -34.14
N SER A 185 4.73 48.54 -33.04
CA SER A 185 3.87 49.66 -32.61
C SER A 185 2.85 49.19 -31.57
N LEU A 186 3.01 49.65 -30.33
CA LEU A 186 1.99 49.58 -29.29
C LEU A 186 1.10 50.83 -29.40
N PRO A 187 -0.23 50.71 -29.44
CA PRO A 187 -1.10 51.85 -29.19
C PRO A 187 -1.36 52.01 -27.69
N VAL A 188 -1.13 53.24 -27.22
CA VAL A 188 -1.59 53.77 -25.93
C VAL A 188 -3.12 53.78 -25.95
N VAL A 189 -3.75 53.09 -24.99
CA VAL A 189 -5.21 53.11 -24.80
C VAL A 189 -5.56 54.25 -23.85
N GLU A 190 -6.20 55.26 -24.42
CA GLU A 190 -6.80 56.40 -23.74
C GLU A 190 -8.17 56.00 -23.16
N ALA A 191 -8.43 56.39 -21.90
CA ALA A 191 -9.62 55.98 -21.15
C ALA A 191 -10.89 56.70 -21.66
N GLN A 192 -11.91 55.93 -22.06
CA GLN A 192 -13.26 56.45 -22.30
C GLN A 192 -14.12 56.39 -21.03
N PRO A 193 -14.96 57.42 -20.76
CA PRO A 193 -15.81 57.49 -19.57
C PRO A 193 -17.03 56.57 -19.67
N GLN A 194 -17.39 55.95 -18.54
CA GLN A 194 -18.55 55.07 -18.40
C GLN A 194 -19.88 55.85 -18.47
N PRO A 195 -20.90 55.34 -19.19
CA PRO A 195 -22.27 55.85 -19.11
C PRO A 195 -23.00 55.36 -17.84
N PRO A 196 -24.06 56.08 -17.40
CA PRO A 196 -24.71 55.87 -16.11
C PRO A 196 -25.53 54.58 -16.04
N ILE A 197 -25.49 53.96 -14.85
CA ILE A 197 -26.19 52.73 -14.48
C ILE A 197 -27.71 52.99 -14.40
N VAL A 198 -28.49 52.23 -15.16
CA VAL A 198 -29.95 52.13 -15.04
C VAL A 198 -30.27 50.84 -14.27
N PRO A 199 -31.14 50.85 -13.25
CA PRO A 199 -31.51 49.64 -12.52
C PRO A 199 -32.44 48.78 -13.37
N SER A 200 -32.04 47.55 -13.66
CA SER A 200 -32.85 46.55 -14.36
C SER A 200 -33.51 45.60 -13.35
N GLU A 201 -34.82 45.42 -13.49
CA GLU A 201 -35.67 44.54 -12.70
C GLU A 201 -35.23 43.06 -12.80
N GLU A 202 -35.30 42.37 -11.66
CA GLU A 202 -34.95 40.95 -11.52
C GLU A 202 -36.00 40.04 -12.21
N PRO A 203 -35.58 39.11 -13.10
CA PRO A 203 -36.46 38.04 -13.54
C PRO A 203 -36.51 36.92 -12.49
N ARG A 204 -37.73 36.62 -12.06
CA ARG A 204 -38.11 35.51 -11.17
C ARG A 204 -37.76 34.17 -11.85
N VAL A 205 -36.75 33.46 -11.34
CA VAL A 205 -36.35 32.14 -11.84
C VAL A 205 -37.15 31.04 -11.12
N GLU A 206 -37.99 30.33 -11.86
CA GLU A 206 -38.62 29.08 -11.44
C GLU A 206 -37.57 27.98 -11.24
N THR A 207 -37.59 27.36 -10.07
CA THR A 207 -36.66 26.30 -9.68
C THR A 207 -37.11 24.96 -10.28
N VAL A 208 -36.56 24.59 -11.43
CA VAL A 208 -36.70 23.23 -11.98
C VAL A 208 -35.69 22.32 -11.27
N GLN A 209 -36.18 21.41 -10.42
CA GLN A 209 -35.36 20.33 -9.85
C GLN A 209 -35.03 19.29 -10.94
N PRO A 210 -33.75 19.01 -11.22
CA PRO A 210 -33.40 17.91 -12.11
C PRO A 210 -33.60 16.57 -11.39
N LYS A 211 -34.53 15.77 -11.92
CA LYS A 211 -34.82 14.39 -11.51
C LYS A 211 -33.70 13.47 -12.01
N GLY A 212 -32.58 13.44 -11.28
CA GLY A 212 -31.49 12.49 -11.50
C GLY A 212 -31.78 11.14 -10.84
N GLU A 213 -31.61 10.06 -11.59
CA GLU A 213 -31.79 8.68 -11.13
C GLU A 213 -30.70 8.35 -10.07
N PRO A 214 -31.07 7.81 -8.88
CA PRO A 214 -30.10 7.52 -7.83
C PRO A 214 -29.27 6.29 -8.21
N VAL A 215 -28.01 6.52 -8.59
CA VAL A 215 -27.00 5.47 -8.65
C VAL A 215 -26.90 4.83 -7.26
N ARG A 216 -27.35 3.57 -7.12
CA ARG A 216 -27.22 2.79 -5.89
C ARG A 216 -25.74 2.49 -5.64
N LEU A 217 -25.05 3.41 -4.97
CA LEU A 217 -23.76 3.14 -4.35
C LEU A 217 -24.00 2.20 -3.16
N GLN A 218 -23.23 1.11 -3.08
CA GLN A 218 -23.17 0.30 -1.85
C GLN A 218 -22.61 1.17 -0.74
N VAL A 219 -23.48 1.62 0.16
CA VAL A 219 -23.12 2.37 1.36
C VAL A 219 -22.73 1.36 2.43
N ILE A 220 -21.51 1.49 2.98
CA ILE A 220 -21.10 0.69 4.14
C ILE A 220 -22.06 1.05 5.28
N THR A 221 -22.80 0.07 5.76
CA THR A 221 -23.78 0.28 6.85
C THR A 221 -23.05 0.48 8.19
N ALA A 222 -23.71 1.10 9.17
CA ALA A 222 -23.17 1.19 10.54
C ALA A 222 -22.85 -0.19 11.14
N GLN A 223 -23.60 -1.23 10.73
CA GLN A 223 -23.31 -2.62 11.12
C GLN A 223 -22.02 -3.16 10.48
N GLU A 224 -21.74 -2.84 9.23
CA GLU A 224 -20.50 -3.21 8.56
C GLU A 224 -19.30 -2.47 9.15
N ALA A 225 -19.44 -1.18 9.48
CA ALA A 225 -18.42 -0.42 10.22
C ALA A 225 -18.12 -1.07 11.59
N ALA A 226 -19.17 -1.43 12.35
CA ALA A 226 -19.03 -2.16 13.61
C ALA A 226 -18.43 -3.58 13.43
N ALA A 227 -18.64 -4.23 12.28
CA ALA A 227 -18.03 -5.52 11.97
C ALA A 227 -16.54 -5.38 11.61
N ILE A 228 -16.16 -4.31 10.91
CA ILE A 228 -14.76 -3.96 10.62
C ILE A 228 -14.01 -3.73 11.95
N ARG A 229 -14.60 -2.99 12.90
CA ARG A 229 -14.05 -2.80 14.26
C ARG A 229 -13.82 -4.12 14.99
N ARG A 230 -14.84 -4.98 15.07
CA ARG A 230 -14.74 -6.28 15.77
C ARG A 230 -13.60 -7.14 15.26
N ARG A 231 -13.31 -7.09 13.94
CA ARG A 231 -12.17 -7.80 13.35
C ARG A 231 -10.83 -7.16 13.69
N ARG A 232 -10.80 -5.83 13.83
CA ARG A 232 -9.59 -5.10 14.22
C ARG A 232 -9.22 -5.34 15.67
N ASP A 233 -10.19 -5.23 16.59
CA ASP A 233 -9.95 -5.38 18.03
C ASP A 233 -9.51 -6.80 18.40
N SER A 234 -9.78 -7.78 17.53
CA SER A 234 -9.28 -9.16 17.66
C SER A 234 -7.83 -9.38 17.19
N ASN A 235 -7.12 -8.36 16.68
CA ASN A 235 -5.76 -8.49 16.17
C ASN A 235 -4.70 -7.94 17.16
N PRO A 236 -3.86 -8.79 17.79
CA PRO A 236 -3.01 -8.42 18.94
C PRO A 236 -1.74 -7.60 18.62
N ASP A 237 -1.45 -7.27 17.36
CA ASP A 237 -0.22 -6.54 16.96
C ASP A 237 -0.27 -5.02 17.22
N ALA A 238 -1.33 -4.49 17.81
CA ALA A 238 -1.41 -3.10 18.21
C ALA A 238 -0.67 -2.91 19.55
N ASP A 239 0.62 -2.61 19.49
CA ASP A 239 1.39 -2.12 20.65
C ASP A 239 0.62 -0.98 21.34
N GLY A 240 0.09 -1.27 22.53
CA GLY A 240 -0.79 -0.39 23.28
C GLY A 240 -0.08 0.91 23.66
N PHE A 241 -0.52 2.03 23.10
CA PHE A 241 -0.13 3.35 23.56
C PHE A 241 -1.01 3.74 24.74
N THR A 242 -0.44 3.78 25.95
CA THR A 242 -1.05 4.50 27.08
C THR A 242 -0.83 5.99 26.89
N ILE A 243 -1.91 6.74 26.62
CA ILE A 243 -1.89 8.20 26.73
C ILE A 243 -1.48 8.53 28.17
N PRO A 244 -0.47 9.39 28.41
CA PRO A 244 -0.19 9.88 29.74
C PRO A 244 -1.43 10.63 30.23
N THR A 245 -2.16 10.07 31.19
CA THR A 245 -3.20 10.81 31.90
C THR A 245 -2.56 12.05 32.52
N PRO A 246 -3.15 13.25 32.38
CA PRO A 246 -2.65 14.42 33.07
C PRO A 246 -2.72 14.16 34.58
N ASN A 247 -1.56 14.03 35.23
CA ASN A 247 -1.47 13.96 36.68
C ASN A 247 -1.95 15.30 37.25
N VAL A 248 -3.20 15.33 37.72
CA VAL A 248 -3.70 16.32 38.65
C VAL A 248 -3.59 15.68 40.04
N GLY A 249 -2.55 16.04 40.81
CA GLY A 249 -2.40 15.52 42.17
C GLY A 249 -1.06 15.84 42.82
N ASP A 250 -1.16 16.61 43.90
CA ASP A 250 -0.12 17.16 44.77
C ASP A 250 1.04 16.23 45.16
N GLY A 251 2.23 16.84 45.19
CA GLY A 251 3.10 16.95 46.35
C GLY A 251 3.30 15.74 47.28
N SER A 252 4.58 15.41 47.48
CA SER A 252 5.16 14.62 48.58
C SER A 252 5.13 13.09 48.42
N LEU A 253 6.30 12.53 48.04
CA LEU A 253 6.72 11.22 48.52
C LEU A 253 8.14 11.30 49.11
N VAL A 254 8.16 11.25 50.43
CA VAL A 254 9.31 10.95 51.29
C VAL A 254 9.69 9.49 51.10
N VAL A 255 10.97 9.22 50.84
CA VAL A 255 11.53 7.86 50.76
C VAL A 255 12.12 7.47 52.12
N PRO A 256 11.75 6.32 52.73
CA PRO A 256 12.55 5.74 53.79
C PRO A 256 13.62 4.81 53.22
N ARG A 257 14.87 5.08 53.63
CA ARG A 257 16.10 4.35 53.33
C ARG A 257 16.21 3.13 54.24
N ALA A 258 16.17 1.92 53.67
CA ALA A 258 16.49 0.69 54.39
C ALA A 258 18.02 0.47 54.47
N LYS A 259 18.53 0.29 55.69
CA LYS A 259 19.91 -0.14 55.99
C LYS A 259 20.01 -1.67 55.85
N THR A 260 21.03 -2.17 55.16
CA THR A 260 21.52 -3.55 55.32
C THR A 260 22.84 -3.54 56.09
N PRO A 261 23.02 -4.40 57.12
CA PRO A 261 24.32 -4.62 57.74
C PRO A 261 24.97 -5.93 57.25
N ASN A 262 26.29 -5.85 57.04
CA ASN A 262 27.25 -6.95 56.90
C ASN A 262 27.16 -7.76 55.60
N GLY A 263 28.18 -7.85 54.75
CA GLY A 263 29.61 -7.73 55.00
C GLY A 263 30.26 -9.11 54.81
N LYS A 264 30.77 -9.36 53.60
CA LYS A 264 32.01 -10.12 53.28
C LYS A 264 32.08 -10.41 51.78
N LYS A 265 33.09 -9.82 51.11
CA LYS A 265 33.65 -10.34 49.85
C LYS A 265 34.46 -11.61 50.16
N PRO A 266 34.67 -12.53 49.20
CA PRO A 266 35.92 -12.46 48.41
C PRO A 266 35.75 -12.88 46.93
N ILE A 267 36.43 -12.20 46.01
CA ILE A 267 37.62 -12.65 45.25
C ILE A 267 37.33 -13.82 44.30
N SER A 268 37.31 -13.47 43.01
CA SER A 268 37.42 -14.36 41.87
C SER A 268 38.83 -14.97 41.79
N ARG A 269 38.90 -16.29 41.64
CA ARG A 269 40.09 -16.97 41.14
C ARG A 269 39.69 -18.01 40.10
N VAL A 270 40.30 -17.85 38.93
CA VAL A 270 40.27 -18.76 37.79
C VAL A 270 40.92 -20.08 38.20
N SER A 271 40.29 -21.20 37.83
CA SER A 271 40.94 -22.50 37.70
C SER A 271 40.45 -23.15 36.41
N VAL A 272 41.42 -23.45 35.54
CA VAL A 272 41.29 -24.29 34.36
C VAL A 272 41.44 -25.73 34.81
N GLY A 273 40.57 -26.62 34.35
CA GLY A 273 40.68 -28.07 34.56
C GLY A 273 39.80 -28.82 33.57
N ASN A 274 40.46 -29.45 32.62
CA ASN A 274 39.91 -30.36 31.63
C ASN A 274 39.86 -31.80 32.22
N VAL A 275 39.23 -32.72 31.48
CA VAL A 275 39.30 -34.21 31.55
C VAL A 275 38.14 -34.96 32.25
N ASP A 276 37.32 -35.56 31.37
CA ASP A 276 36.70 -36.89 31.32
C ASP A 276 35.80 -37.49 32.44
N SER A 277 34.69 -38.03 31.91
CA SER A 277 34.17 -39.40 32.09
C SER A 277 32.91 -39.64 32.93
N ALA A 278 32.17 -40.62 32.40
CA ALA A 278 31.19 -41.51 33.01
C ALA A 278 29.73 -41.01 33.12
N GLY A 279 28.90 -41.62 32.27
CA GLY A 279 27.47 -41.40 32.23
C GLY A 279 26.73 -42.01 33.43
N ARG A 280 25.53 -41.48 33.66
CA ARG A 280 24.43 -42.15 34.36
C ARG A 280 23.12 -41.52 33.87
N LYS A 281 22.39 -42.26 33.05
CA LYS A 281 20.99 -41.95 32.72
C LYS A 281 20.15 -42.19 33.97
N ARG A 282 19.54 -41.14 34.53
CA ARG A 282 18.47 -41.26 35.52
C ARG A 282 17.13 -41.14 34.79
N LEU A 283 16.38 -42.24 34.79
CA LEU A 283 14.97 -42.28 34.38
C LEU A 283 14.15 -41.49 35.42
N LEU A 284 13.39 -40.51 34.93
CA LEU A 284 12.39 -39.81 35.73
C LEU A 284 11.22 -40.76 36.00
N SER A 285 10.86 -40.89 37.28
CA SER A 285 9.72 -41.67 37.75
C SER A 285 8.40 -41.08 37.20
N PRO A 286 7.43 -41.93 36.78
CA PRO A 286 6.11 -41.51 36.29
C PRO A 286 5.33 -40.58 37.24
N THR A 287 5.66 -40.60 38.54
CA THR A 287 4.95 -39.80 39.55
C THR A 287 5.25 -38.30 39.46
N VAL A 288 6.42 -37.90 38.94
CA VAL A 288 6.80 -36.48 38.80
C VAL A 288 6.11 -35.81 37.61
N MET A 289 5.74 -36.60 36.59
CA MET A 289 5.11 -36.09 35.37
C MET A 289 3.62 -35.75 35.60
N ASN A 290 2.93 -36.48 36.48
CA ASN A 290 1.52 -36.19 36.82
C ASN A 290 1.34 -34.92 37.67
N PHE A 291 2.30 -34.58 38.53
CA PHE A 291 2.25 -33.32 39.30
C PHE A 291 2.50 -32.08 38.43
N LEU A 292 3.32 -32.21 37.37
CA LEU A 292 3.59 -31.13 36.44
C LEU A 292 2.40 -30.85 35.50
N VAL A 293 1.62 -31.86 35.13
CA VAL A 293 0.41 -31.71 34.31
C VAL A 293 -0.76 -31.13 35.11
N ALA A 294 -0.91 -31.50 36.39
CA ALA A 294 -1.96 -30.94 37.25
C ALA A 294 -1.69 -29.48 37.64
N GLY A 295 -0.43 -29.10 37.90
CA GLY A 295 -0.05 -27.73 38.22
C GLY A 295 -0.27 -26.74 37.06
N VAL A 296 0.08 -27.14 35.83
CA VAL A 296 -0.10 -26.30 34.64
C VAL A 296 -1.59 -26.11 34.31
N GLY A 297 -2.42 -27.14 34.49
CA GLY A 297 -3.87 -27.07 34.24
C GLY A 297 -4.60 -26.06 35.13
N VAL A 298 -4.24 -25.98 36.42
CA VAL A 298 -4.91 -25.08 37.39
C VAL A 298 -4.49 -23.62 37.18
N THR A 299 -3.21 -23.34 36.87
CA THR A 299 -2.78 -21.98 36.52
C THR A 299 -3.33 -21.51 35.17
N LEU A 300 -3.48 -22.40 34.19
CA LEU A 300 -4.06 -22.04 32.89
C LEU A 300 -5.56 -21.73 33.03
N PHE A 301 -6.28 -22.45 33.88
CA PHE A 301 -7.70 -22.21 34.14
C PHE A 301 -7.96 -20.88 34.87
N ILE A 302 -7.10 -20.50 35.82
CA ILE A 302 -7.19 -19.21 36.54
C ILE A 302 -6.85 -18.01 35.63
N VAL A 303 -5.94 -18.19 34.66
CA VAL A 303 -5.67 -17.15 33.64
C VAL A 303 -6.85 -17.01 32.66
N ILE A 304 -7.46 -18.13 32.23
CA ILE A 304 -8.61 -18.11 31.32
C ILE A 304 -9.85 -17.46 31.98
N GLN A 305 -10.07 -17.65 33.27
CA GLN A 305 -11.19 -16.98 33.98
C GLN A 305 -10.98 -15.48 34.23
N ARG A 306 -9.74 -14.95 34.13
CA ARG A 306 -9.50 -13.50 34.23
C ARG A 306 -9.60 -12.77 32.89
N PHE A 307 -9.61 -13.49 31.77
CA PHE A 307 -9.87 -12.96 30.42
C PHE A 307 -11.32 -13.16 29.95
N GLY A 308 -12.11 -13.94 30.69
CA GLY A 308 -13.56 -13.97 30.55
C GLY A 308 -14.19 -12.91 31.46
N VAL A 309 -15.00 -12.03 30.89
CA VAL A 309 -15.93 -11.13 31.60
C VAL A 309 -15.34 -9.89 32.27
N THR A 310 -14.60 -9.06 31.54
CA THR A 310 -15.06 -7.66 31.47
C THR A 310 -16.16 -7.63 30.41
N PRO A 311 -17.45 -7.46 30.79
CA PRO A 311 -18.43 -7.13 29.78
C PRO A 311 -17.95 -5.81 29.18
N ALA A 312 -17.55 -5.82 27.90
CA ALA A 312 -17.63 -4.62 27.13
C ALA A 312 -19.08 -4.18 27.25
N VAL A 313 -19.33 -3.17 28.10
CA VAL A 313 -20.61 -2.50 28.16
C VAL A 313 -20.74 -1.90 26.78
N ALA A 314 -21.41 -2.64 25.89
CA ALA A 314 -21.88 -2.11 24.63
C ALA A 314 -22.90 -1.04 25.03
N THR A 315 -22.42 0.16 25.28
CA THR A 315 -23.25 1.35 25.33
C THR A 315 -23.84 1.45 23.93
N SER A 316 -25.05 0.90 23.78
CA SER A 316 -25.78 0.71 22.53
C SER A 316 -26.33 2.02 21.97
N ALA A 317 -25.71 3.15 22.31
CA ALA A 317 -26.04 4.41 21.70
C ALA A 317 -25.61 4.36 20.23
N PRO A 318 -26.52 4.66 19.28
CA PRO A 318 -26.15 4.73 17.87
C PRO A 318 -25.06 5.80 17.71
N ARG A 319 -23.91 5.42 17.13
CA ARG A 319 -22.81 6.33 16.83
C ARG A 319 -22.89 6.73 15.35
N THR A 320 -22.65 8.00 15.06
CA THR A 320 -22.70 8.53 13.69
C THR A 320 -21.38 8.23 12.96
N PRO A 321 -21.38 7.47 11.85
CA PRO A 321 -20.15 7.12 11.14
C PRO A 321 -19.60 8.32 10.35
N ILE A 322 -18.28 8.49 10.39
CA ILE A 322 -17.51 9.49 9.66
C ILE A 322 -16.40 8.76 8.88
N PHE A 323 -16.51 8.77 7.57
CA PHE A 323 -15.57 8.08 6.68
C PHE A 323 -14.38 8.97 6.38
N VAL A 324 -13.17 8.52 6.72
CA VAL A 324 -11.94 9.28 6.50
C VAL A 324 -11.02 8.51 5.57
N ALA A 325 -10.85 9.01 4.34
CA ALA A 325 -9.87 8.46 3.41
C ALA A 325 -8.48 8.99 3.76
N VAL A 326 -7.49 8.11 3.95
CA VAL A 326 -6.14 8.51 4.38
C VAL A 326 -5.07 7.93 3.49
N ALA A 327 -3.98 8.66 3.30
CA ALA A 327 -2.79 8.14 2.65
C ALA A 327 -2.25 6.92 3.43
N SER A 328 -1.84 5.87 2.71
CA SER A 328 -1.40 4.58 3.29
C SER A 328 -0.31 4.72 4.37
N GLU A 329 0.61 5.66 4.21
CA GLU A 329 1.69 5.95 5.15
C GLU A 329 1.19 6.48 6.50
N MET A 330 -0.01 7.07 6.54
CA MET A 330 -0.63 7.61 7.76
C MET A 330 -1.53 6.60 8.48
N GLU A 331 -1.85 5.47 7.85
CA GLU A 331 -2.84 4.50 8.33
C GLU A 331 -2.64 4.13 9.81
N SER A 332 -1.45 3.67 10.18
CA SER A 332 -1.18 3.24 11.55
C SER A 332 -1.32 4.38 12.57
N ALA A 333 -0.98 5.61 12.19
CA ALA A 333 -1.11 6.77 13.08
C ALA A 333 -2.58 7.19 13.24
N LEU A 334 -3.37 7.10 12.17
CA LEU A 334 -4.77 7.48 12.17
C LEU A 334 -5.67 6.45 12.83
N LEU A 335 -5.37 5.15 12.74
CA LEU A 335 -6.07 4.12 13.51
C LEU A 335 -5.90 4.31 15.03
N ARG A 336 -4.70 4.74 15.46
CA ARG A 336 -4.48 5.14 16.86
C ARG A 336 -5.25 6.40 17.23
N ALA A 337 -5.28 7.39 16.32
CA ALA A 337 -6.03 8.62 16.54
C ALA A 337 -7.53 8.38 16.66
N GLU A 338 -8.09 7.52 15.81
CA GLU A 338 -9.47 7.05 15.91
C GLU A 338 -9.75 6.48 17.30
N THR A 339 -8.96 5.48 17.72
CA THR A 339 -9.14 4.84 19.03
C THR A 339 -9.06 5.84 20.18
N ALA A 340 -8.13 6.79 20.11
CA ALA A 340 -7.97 7.82 21.14
C ALA A 340 -9.13 8.84 21.13
N TRP A 341 -9.59 9.27 19.96
CA TRP A 341 -10.69 10.20 19.81
C TRP A 341 -12.01 9.63 20.31
N GLU A 342 -12.28 8.37 20.00
CA GLU A 342 -13.52 7.71 20.39
C GLU A 342 -13.69 7.57 21.91
N ASN A 343 -12.59 7.71 22.66
CA ASN A 343 -12.58 7.70 24.12
C ASN A 343 -12.72 9.11 24.73
N THR A 344 -12.79 10.18 23.93
CA THR A 344 -13.07 11.53 24.41
C THR A 344 -14.57 11.78 24.55
N PRO A 345 -15.01 12.71 25.41
CA PRO A 345 -16.42 13.11 25.49
C PRO A 345 -16.97 13.58 24.13
N GLU A 346 -16.17 14.30 23.34
CA GLU A 346 -16.57 14.80 22.03
C GLU A 346 -16.64 13.70 20.96
N GLY A 347 -15.79 12.67 21.05
CA GLY A 347 -15.76 11.55 20.09
C GLY A 347 -16.71 10.39 20.42
N ALA A 348 -17.27 10.35 21.64
CA ALA A 348 -18.15 9.27 22.09
C ALA A 348 -19.37 9.05 21.17
N GLY A 349 -19.90 10.11 20.56
CA GLY A 349 -21.04 10.06 19.63
C GLY A 349 -20.72 9.64 18.19
N PHE A 350 -19.44 9.49 17.83
CA PHE A 350 -19.01 9.30 16.45
C PHE A 350 -18.24 8.00 16.24
N ASP A 351 -18.30 7.43 15.04
CA ASP A 351 -17.50 6.29 14.60
C ASP A 351 -16.57 6.73 13.48
N ILE A 352 -15.26 6.85 13.75
CA ILE A 352 -14.31 7.24 12.70
C ILE A 352 -13.92 6.00 11.91
N VAL A 353 -14.31 5.93 10.64
CA VAL A 353 -13.96 4.82 9.75
C VAL A 353 -12.77 5.22 8.89
N VAL A 354 -11.56 4.87 9.34
CA VAL A 354 -10.31 5.11 8.60
C VAL A 354 -10.21 4.17 7.40
N GLN A 355 -10.04 4.73 6.20
CA GLN A 355 -9.91 3.99 4.96
C GLN A 355 -8.55 4.30 4.30
N PRO A 356 -7.53 3.42 4.45
CA PRO A 356 -6.27 3.60 3.77
C PRO A 356 -6.47 3.48 2.25
N VAL A 357 -6.00 4.48 1.53
CA VAL A 357 -6.09 4.57 0.07
C VAL A 357 -4.81 5.15 -0.50
N ASP A 358 -4.45 4.72 -1.70
CA ASP A 358 -3.45 5.43 -2.48
C ASP A 358 -3.98 6.82 -2.89
N SER A 359 -3.11 7.76 -3.19
CA SER A 359 -3.52 9.14 -3.42
C SER A 359 -4.45 9.32 -4.63
N ARG A 360 -4.30 8.50 -5.67
CA ARG A 360 -5.18 8.53 -6.86
C ARG A 360 -6.52 7.86 -6.58
N GLY A 361 -6.51 6.75 -5.84
CA GLY A 361 -7.70 6.13 -5.27
C GLY A 361 -8.48 7.10 -4.39
N GLY A 362 -7.78 7.80 -3.49
CA GLY A 362 -8.33 8.86 -2.65
C GLY A 362 -8.95 10.00 -3.45
N LEU A 363 -8.26 10.50 -4.47
CA LEU A 363 -8.81 11.51 -5.39
C LEU A 363 -10.11 11.03 -6.06
N ARG A 364 -10.13 9.79 -6.58
CA ARG A 364 -11.31 9.24 -7.25
C ARG A 364 -12.49 9.07 -6.28
N ARG A 365 -12.24 8.61 -5.06
CA ARG A 365 -13.25 8.52 -3.99
C ARG A 365 -13.77 9.89 -3.57
N ALA A 366 -12.87 10.85 -3.35
CA ALA A 366 -13.22 12.23 -3.01
C ALA A 366 -14.12 12.88 -4.08
N LEU A 367 -13.84 12.64 -5.37
CA LEU A 367 -14.68 13.14 -6.47
C LEU A 367 -16.01 12.37 -6.64
N GLY A 368 -16.20 11.28 -5.90
CA GLY A 368 -17.36 10.38 -6.03
C GLY A 368 -17.37 9.56 -7.32
N THR A 369 -16.19 9.34 -7.93
CA THR A 369 -16.02 8.57 -9.18
C THR A 369 -15.69 7.09 -8.95
N SER A 370 -15.45 6.69 -7.71
CA SER A 370 -15.23 5.30 -7.33
C SER A 370 -15.54 5.10 -5.85
N GLY A 371 -16.18 3.98 -5.49
CA GLY A 371 -16.44 3.63 -4.09
C GLY A 371 -17.28 4.64 -3.33
N GLN A 372 -17.29 4.53 -2.01
CA GLN A 372 -17.97 5.47 -1.11
C GLN A 372 -17.15 6.77 -1.00
N MET A 373 -17.82 7.91 -1.18
CA MET A 373 -17.22 9.23 -0.98
C MET A 373 -16.96 9.44 0.52
N PRO A 374 -15.74 9.84 0.92
CA PRO A 374 -15.44 10.05 2.33
C PRO A 374 -15.97 11.41 2.80
N ASP A 375 -16.11 11.58 4.11
CA ASP A 375 -16.49 12.85 4.75
C ASP A 375 -15.27 13.74 4.99
N ALA A 376 -14.07 13.14 5.07
CA ALA A 376 -12.78 13.82 5.08
C ALA A 376 -11.73 13.04 4.30
N TRP A 377 -10.77 13.75 3.72
CA TRP A 377 -9.65 13.16 3.00
C TRP A 377 -8.34 13.75 3.50
N ILE A 378 -7.38 12.87 3.84
CA ILE A 378 -6.02 13.23 4.22
C ILE A 378 -5.08 12.67 3.16
N PRO A 379 -4.84 13.39 2.04
CA PRO A 379 -3.98 12.91 0.96
C PRO A 379 -2.51 12.78 1.39
N SER A 380 -1.70 12.13 0.56
CA SER A 380 -0.26 12.06 0.78
C SER A 380 0.44 13.42 0.63
N ALA A 381 -0.18 14.33 -0.13
CA ALA A 381 0.34 15.65 -0.39
C ALA A 381 -0.81 16.57 -0.79
N SER A 382 -0.70 17.84 -0.43
CA SER A 382 -1.64 18.90 -0.79
C SER A 382 -1.85 19.06 -2.29
N LEU A 383 -0.89 18.62 -3.13
CA LEU A 383 -1.04 18.66 -4.60
C LEU A 383 -2.28 17.89 -5.07
N TRP A 384 -2.68 16.86 -4.33
CA TRP A 384 -3.85 16.06 -4.64
C TRP A 384 -5.16 16.82 -4.37
N ALA A 385 -5.18 17.71 -3.38
CA ALA A 385 -6.31 18.61 -3.13
C ALA A 385 -6.42 19.68 -4.23
N GLU A 386 -5.28 20.23 -4.70
CA GLU A 386 -5.27 21.11 -5.88
C GLU A 386 -5.80 20.39 -7.11
N ARG A 387 -5.41 19.13 -7.30
CA ARG A 387 -5.90 18.32 -8.42
C ARG A 387 -7.39 18.05 -8.32
N TYR A 388 -7.90 17.76 -7.13
CA TYR A 388 -9.34 17.70 -6.89
C TYR A 388 -10.02 18.99 -7.33
N ASN A 389 -9.54 20.15 -6.88
CA ASN A 389 -10.15 21.45 -7.20
C ASN A 389 -10.10 21.76 -8.70
N ALA A 390 -9.07 21.31 -9.42
CA ALA A 390 -9.00 21.44 -10.88
C ALA A 390 -10.03 20.56 -11.62
N LEU A 391 -10.47 19.45 -11.02
CA LEU A 391 -11.43 18.51 -11.62
C LEU A 391 -12.87 18.74 -11.13
N ALA A 392 -13.05 19.28 -9.93
CA ALA A 392 -14.33 19.45 -9.26
C ALA A 392 -15.38 20.18 -10.11
N PRO A 393 -15.09 21.31 -10.78
CA PRO A 393 -16.07 22.01 -11.61
C PRO A 393 -16.63 21.15 -12.75
N ARG A 394 -15.79 20.32 -13.38
CA ARG A 394 -16.19 19.42 -14.49
C ARG A 394 -17.12 18.31 -14.02
N LEU A 395 -17.04 17.95 -12.75
CA LEU A 395 -17.84 16.91 -12.12
C LEU A 395 -18.98 17.49 -11.27
N LYS A 396 -19.28 18.80 -11.41
CA LYS A 396 -20.30 19.51 -10.63
C LYS A 396 -20.12 19.33 -9.12
N ARG A 397 -18.87 19.41 -8.67
CA ARG A 397 -18.48 19.36 -7.26
C ARG A 397 -17.99 20.72 -6.80
N GLU A 398 -18.15 20.97 -5.51
CA GLU A 398 -17.55 22.12 -4.85
C GLU A 398 -16.06 21.92 -4.67
N ASN A 399 -15.33 23.03 -4.65
CA ASN A 399 -13.92 23.03 -4.27
C ASN A 399 -13.79 22.69 -2.79
N ILE A 400 -12.78 21.90 -2.46
CA ILE A 400 -12.41 21.63 -1.08
C ILE A 400 -11.40 22.65 -0.60
N ALA A 401 -11.52 23.02 0.68
CA ALA A 401 -10.46 23.72 1.38
C ALA A 401 -9.32 22.73 1.65
N SER A 402 -8.12 23.03 1.14
CA SER A 402 -6.91 22.38 1.65
C SER A 402 -6.51 23.11 2.92
N GLY A 403 -6.82 22.54 4.08
CA GLY A 403 -6.35 23.06 5.36
C GLY A 403 -4.81 23.08 5.44
N GLN A 404 -4.29 23.63 6.53
CA GLN A 404 -2.88 23.48 6.83
C GLN A 404 -2.53 21.99 6.96
N SER A 405 -1.30 21.64 6.58
CA SER A 405 -0.72 20.32 6.83
C SER A 405 -0.95 19.90 8.29
N LEU A 406 -1.34 18.65 8.54
CA LEU A 406 -1.37 18.08 9.90
C LEU A 406 0.03 17.65 10.33
N VAL A 407 0.74 17.06 9.37
CA VAL A 407 2.08 16.51 9.52
C VAL A 407 2.81 16.52 8.19
N GLN A 408 4.13 16.50 8.26
CA GLN A 408 4.99 16.39 7.11
C GLN A 408 5.91 15.18 7.22
N THR A 409 6.32 14.61 6.09
CA THR A 409 7.36 13.59 6.03
C THR A 409 8.19 13.78 4.76
N PRO A 410 9.52 14.00 4.88
CA PRO A 410 10.38 14.13 3.72
C PRO A 410 10.52 12.80 2.99
N MET A 411 10.62 12.88 1.67
CA MET A 411 11.08 11.77 0.85
C MET A 411 12.61 11.66 0.95
N VAL A 412 13.09 10.47 1.25
CA VAL A 412 14.49 10.15 1.50
C VAL A 412 14.90 8.90 0.74
N LEU A 413 16.20 8.71 0.55
CA LEU A 413 16.77 7.41 0.21
C LEU A 413 17.03 6.65 1.51
N ILE A 414 16.48 5.46 1.66
CA ILE A 414 16.81 4.53 2.72
C ILE A 414 17.73 3.43 2.20
N ALA A 415 18.63 2.95 3.05
CA ALA A 415 19.51 1.83 2.74
C ALA A 415 19.65 0.90 3.94
N ARG A 416 19.78 -0.41 3.67
CA ARG A 416 20.26 -1.36 4.69
C ARG A 416 21.68 -0.99 5.08
N ALA A 417 21.99 -0.93 6.38
CA ALA A 417 23.29 -0.46 6.87
C ALA A 417 24.47 -1.30 6.32
N GLU A 418 24.29 -2.61 6.21
CA GLU A 418 25.25 -3.56 5.64
C GLU A 418 25.40 -3.45 4.11
N ARG A 419 24.46 -2.77 3.43
CA ARG A 419 24.54 -2.45 1.99
C ARG A 419 24.79 -0.95 1.74
N GLY A 420 25.03 -0.16 2.78
CA GLY A 420 25.20 1.30 2.71
C GLY A 420 26.63 1.78 2.50
N ALA A 421 27.63 0.89 2.35
CA ALA A 421 29.04 1.26 2.33
C ALA A 421 29.39 2.30 1.24
N GLU A 422 28.84 2.12 0.03
CA GLU A 422 29.08 3.06 -1.08
C GLU A 422 28.42 4.42 -0.83
N LEU A 423 27.23 4.44 -0.21
CA LEU A 423 26.56 5.68 0.16
C LEU A 423 27.33 6.41 1.26
N ARG A 424 27.83 5.71 2.30
CA ARG A 424 28.68 6.31 3.34
C ARG A 424 29.96 6.91 2.76
N ARG A 425 30.57 6.24 1.79
CA ARG A 425 31.79 6.72 1.12
C ARG A 425 31.54 8.00 0.32
N ARG A 426 30.45 8.06 -0.46
CA ARG A 426 30.14 9.22 -1.33
C ARG A 426 29.42 10.35 -0.61
N PHE A 427 28.61 10.02 0.38
CA PHE A 427 27.71 10.93 1.08
C PHE A 427 27.90 10.80 2.61
N PRO A 428 29.11 11.06 3.15
CA PRO A 428 29.42 10.81 4.57
C PRO A 428 28.54 11.59 5.54
N ASN A 429 27.96 12.71 5.09
CA ASN A 429 27.05 13.52 5.88
C ASN A 429 25.57 13.10 5.74
N HIS A 430 25.27 11.97 5.08
CA HIS A 430 23.90 11.56 4.76
C HIS A 430 23.12 12.57 3.89
N GLN A 431 23.84 13.33 3.05
CA GLN A 431 23.27 14.26 2.08
C GLN A 431 23.71 13.86 0.68
N ILE A 432 22.74 13.59 -0.20
CA ILE A 432 23.00 13.39 -1.62
C ILE A 432 23.09 14.77 -2.27
N THR A 433 24.13 14.99 -3.05
CA THR A 433 24.45 16.31 -3.65
C THR A 433 23.70 16.57 -4.95
N SER A 434 23.47 15.54 -5.75
CA SER A 434 22.67 15.59 -6.99
C SER A 434 22.11 14.21 -7.33
N TRP A 435 21.06 14.16 -8.14
CA TRP A 435 20.54 12.91 -8.68
C TRP A 435 21.59 12.23 -9.56
N SER A 436 22.39 13.00 -10.30
CA SER A 436 23.52 12.44 -11.06
C SER A 436 24.54 11.73 -10.17
N ALA A 437 24.88 12.29 -9.00
CA ALA A 437 25.77 11.65 -8.04
C ALA A 437 25.15 10.38 -7.43
N LEU A 438 23.85 10.40 -7.13
CA LEU A 438 23.14 9.19 -6.68
C LEU A 438 23.14 8.11 -7.76
N ARG A 439 22.94 8.48 -9.02
CA ARG A 439 22.94 7.55 -10.15
C ARG A 439 24.26 6.77 -10.25
N GLU A 440 25.38 7.45 -10.09
CA GLU A 440 26.71 6.82 -10.07
C GLU A 440 26.89 5.91 -8.86
N ALA A 441 26.39 6.32 -7.69
CA ALA A 441 26.40 5.49 -6.49
C ALA A 441 25.58 4.21 -6.71
N VAL A 442 24.40 4.32 -7.31
CA VAL A 442 23.52 3.18 -7.65
C VAL A 442 24.23 2.24 -8.60
N ALA A 443 24.83 2.75 -9.69
CA ALA A 443 25.56 1.94 -10.66
C ALA A 443 26.70 1.11 -10.03
N THR A 444 27.27 1.59 -8.91
CA THR A 444 28.39 0.93 -8.22
C THR A 444 27.91 0.03 -7.06
N GLY A 445 26.96 0.49 -6.26
CA GLY A 445 26.62 -0.10 -4.95
C GLY A 445 25.25 -0.76 -4.86
N ALA A 446 24.33 -0.48 -5.79
CA ALA A 446 22.96 -1.03 -5.78
C ALA A 446 22.36 -1.15 -7.18
N ARG A 447 23.18 -1.51 -8.18
CA ARG A 447 22.71 -1.76 -9.53
C ARG A 447 21.66 -2.86 -9.49
N SER A 448 20.52 -2.62 -10.14
CA SER A 448 19.36 -3.53 -10.09
C SER A 448 18.79 -3.80 -8.68
N HIS A 449 19.20 -3.03 -7.66
CA HIS A 449 18.74 -3.17 -6.27
C HIS A 449 18.22 -1.86 -5.66
N LEU A 450 18.01 -0.83 -6.48
CA LEU A 450 17.28 0.37 -6.09
C LEU A 450 15.77 0.14 -6.25
N GLY A 451 15.02 0.42 -5.19
CA GLY A 451 13.56 0.45 -5.20
C GLY A 451 13.01 1.86 -5.39
N ILE A 452 12.14 2.03 -6.39
CA ILE A 452 11.29 3.22 -6.55
C ILE A 452 9.88 2.72 -6.84
N ALA A 453 8.89 3.17 -6.06
CA ALA A 453 7.51 2.74 -6.22
C ALA A 453 6.93 3.15 -7.59
N ASN A 454 5.87 2.47 -8.00
CA ASN A 454 5.15 2.74 -9.25
C ASN A 454 4.54 4.16 -9.21
N PRO A 455 4.88 5.07 -10.15
CA PRO A 455 4.41 6.45 -10.13
C PRO A 455 2.91 6.62 -10.45
N GLN A 456 2.24 5.59 -10.98
CA GLN A 456 0.81 5.63 -11.28
C GLN A 456 -0.06 5.36 -10.04
N THR A 457 0.49 4.67 -9.04
CA THR A 457 -0.22 4.25 -7.82
C THR A 457 0.40 4.78 -6.53
N ALA A 458 1.69 5.12 -6.51
CA ALA A 458 2.37 5.62 -5.31
C ALA A 458 2.93 7.04 -5.51
N SER A 459 2.59 7.93 -4.57
CA SER A 459 3.06 9.32 -4.61
C SER A 459 4.58 9.45 -4.51
N THR A 460 5.25 8.64 -3.69
CA THR A 460 6.73 8.63 -3.64
C THR A 460 7.33 8.34 -5.02
N GLY A 461 6.75 7.40 -5.76
CA GLY A 461 7.19 7.01 -7.09
C GLY A 461 7.11 8.15 -8.10
N SER A 462 6.03 8.93 -8.07
CA SER A 462 5.86 10.07 -8.97
C SER A 462 6.66 11.28 -8.52
N LEU A 463 6.69 11.58 -7.21
CA LEU A 463 7.44 12.70 -6.64
C LEU A 463 8.96 12.55 -6.83
N ALA A 464 9.51 11.35 -6.66
CA ALA A 464 10.92 11.06 -6.92
C ALA A 464 11.30 11.39 -8.36
N ARG A 465 10.48 10.92 -9.31
CA ARG A 465 10.71 11.15 -10.74
C ARG A 465 10.51 12.60 -11.15
N VAL A 466 9.57 13.32 -10.54
CA VAL A 466 9.44 14.78 -10.76
C VAL A 466 10.67 15.52 -10.25
N SER A 467 11.21 15.16 -9.08
CA SER A 467 12.44 15.74 -8.55
C SER A 467 13.63 15.49 -9.48
N MET A 468 13.76 14.27 -10.02
CA MET A 468 14.76 13.92 -11.03
C MET A 468 14.58 14.71 -12.33
N ALA A 469 13.35 14.81 -12.84
CA ALA A 469 13.03 15.57 -14.05
C ALA A 469 13.32 17.07 -13.89
N ARG A 470 13.12 17.61 -12.69
CA ARG A 470 13.45 18.99 -12.36
C ARG A 470 14.96 19.24 -12.43
N GLU A 471 15.79 18.42 -11.79
CA GLU A 471 17.25 18.56 -11.86
C GLU A 471 17.74 18.41 -13.31
N TRP A 472 17.29 17.36 -13.99
CA TRP A 472 17.67 17.09 -15.38
C TRP A 472 17.24 18.22 -16.33
N GLY A 473 16.01 18.73 -16.15
CA GLY A 473 15.43 19.81 -16.94
C GLY A 473 16.10 21.15 -16.69
N GLN A 474 16.43 21.48 -15.43
CA GLN A 474 17.06 22.76 -15.09
C GLN A 474 18.40 22.95 -15.82
N THR A 475 19.21 21.89 -15.94
CA THR A 475 20.47 21.93 -16.70
C THR A 475 20.28 22.15 -18.21
N ARG A 476 19.03 22.11 -18.70
CA ARG A 476 18.64 22.20 -20.12
C ARG A 476 17.62 23.31 -20.38
N GLY A 477 17.30 24.14 -19.39
CA GLY A 477 16.27 25.19 -19.53
C GLY A 477 14.85 24.65 -19.70
N LEU A 478 14.54 23.48 -19.16
CA LEU A 478 13.22 22.84 -19.24
C LEU A 478 12.55 22.77 -17.87
N SER A 479 11.23 22.94 -17.83
CA SER A 479 10.44 22.59 -16.65
C SER A 479 10.40 21.06 -16.44
N ALA A 480 10.07 20.61 -15.22
CA ALA A 480 9.93 19.17 -14.95
C ALA A 480 8.88 18.49 -15.86
N GLN A 481 7.79 19.20 -16.18
CA GLN A 481 6.76 18.69 -17.10
C GLN A 481 7.30 18.55 -18.54
N GLN A 482 8.08 19.52 -19.02
CA GLN A 482 8.70 19.46 -20.35
C GLN A 482 9.77 18.37 -20.40
N ALA A 483 10.59 18.24 -19.36
CA ALA A 483 11.60 17.19 -19.23
C ALA A 483 10.98 15.79 -19.28
N ALA A 484 9.84 15.58 -18.61
CA ALA A 484 9.12 14.31 -18.64
C ALA A 484 8.71 13.85 -20.05
N GLN A 485 8.61 14.76 -21.02
CA GLN A 485 8.25 14.46 -22.41
C GLN A 485 9.48 14.16 -23.30
N LYS A 486 10.70 14.33 -22.78
CA LYS A 486 11.94 14.15 -23.55
C LYS A 486 12.43 12.71 -23.48
N PRO A 487 12.65 12.01 -24.61
CA PRO A 487 13.23 10.66 -24.61
C PRO A 487 14.58 10.57 -23.90
N GLU A 488 15.39 11.63 -23.95
CA GLU A 488 16.71 11.73 -23.34
C GLU A 488 16.66 11.72 -21.81
N PHE A 489 15.60 12.30 -21.21
CA PHE A 489 15.37 12.24 -19.78
C PHE A 489 15.18 10.79 -19.35
N TRP A 490 14.34 10.05 -20.06
CA TRP A 490 14.08 8.66 -19.72
C TRP A 490 15.25 7.71 -19.99
N ARG A 491 16.05 8.00 -21.02
CA ARG A 491 17.33 7.30 -21.23
C ARG A 491 18.29 7.54 -20.06
N TRP A 492 18.32 8.77 -19.54
CA TRP A 492 19.10 9.11 -18.34
C TRP A 492 18.53 8.43 -17.07
N MET A 493 17.21 8.31 -16.96
CA MET A 493 16.48 7.65 -15.86
C MET A 493 16.68 6.14 -15.81
N ALA A 494 16.94 5.48 -16.95
CA ALA A 494 17.05 4.03 -17.05
C ALA A 494 18.00 3.41 -16.01
N ALA A 495 19.05 4.14 -15.62
CA ALA A 495 20.00 3.72 -14.57
C ALA A 495 19.37 3.56 -13.16
N PHE A 496 18.20 4.14 -12.92
CA PHE A 496 17.42 3.97 -11.70
C PHE A 496 16.28 2.94 -11.85
N GLU A 497 15.99 2.52 -13.08
CA GLU A 497 14.76 1.82 -13.45
C GLU A 497 14.98 0.36 -13.85
N ASP A 498 16.13 -0.24 -13.54
CA ASP A 498 16.38 -1.69 -13.67
C ASP A 498 15.25 -2.53 -13.01
N ASN A 499 14.67 -2.01 -11.92
CA ASN A 499 13.57 -2.65 -11.17
C ASN A 499 12.17 -2.14 -11.57
N ALA A 500 12.05 -1.25 -12.55
CA ALA A 500 10.79 -0.60 -12.90
C ALA A 500 9.67 -1.56 -13.36
N PRO A 501 9.94 -2.63 -14.16
CA PRO A 501 8.88 -3.55 -14.60
C PRO A 501 8.11 -4.20 -13.45
N THR A 502 8.76 -4.35 -12.30
CA THR A 502 8.17 -4.95 -11.10
C THR A 502 8.03 -3.92 -9.98
N ALA A 503 7.96 -2.62 -10.31
CA ALA A 503 7.89 -1.53 -9.33
C ALA A 503 6.72 -1.74 -8.36
N PRO A 504 6.96 -1.76 -7.03
CA PRO A 504 5.88 -2.01 -6.07
C PRO A 504 4.77 -0.95 -6.19
N ALA A 505 3.52 -1.40 -6.12
CA ALA A 505 2.36 -0.50 -6.21
C ALA A 505 2.26 0.47 -5.03
N GLN A 506 2.86 0.13 -3.88
CA GLN A 506 2.84 0.92 -2.65
C GLN A 506 4.24 1.05 -2.04
N THR A 507 4.57 2.24 -1.53
CA THR A 507 5.84 2.51 -0.83
C THR A 507 6.03 1.59 0.36
N GLY A 508 4.99 1.41 1.19
CA GLY A 508 5.07 0.61 2.41
C GLY A 508 5.46 -0.84 2.13
N ALA A 509 4.93 -1.44 1.06
CA ALA A 509 5.28 -2.78 0.62
C ALA A 509 6.76 -2.87 0.19
N MET A 510 7.24 -1.88 -0.58
CA MET A 510 8.65 -1.80 -0.96
C MET A 510 9.57 -1.69 0.24
N VAL A 511 9.23 -0.83 1.22
CA VAL A 511 10.03 -0.65 2.44
C VAL A 511 10.02 -1.94 3.26
N LYS A 512 8.87 -2.59 3.43
CA LYS A 512 8.77 -3.87 4.12
C LYS A 512 9.70 -4.91 3.49
N ASP A 513 9.68 -5.04 2.17
CA ASP A 513 10.55 -5.97 1.45
C ASP A 513 12.04 -5.62 1.60
N LEU A 514 12.41 -4.34 1.46
CA LEU A 514 13.78 -3.85 1.68
C LEU A 514 14.28 -4.20 3.09
N VAL A 515 13.45 -3.96 4.11
CA VAL A 515 13.83 -4.12 5.52
C VAL A 515 13.90 -5.57 5.95
N LEU A 516 12.94 -6.39 5.51
CA LEU A 516 12.90 -7.81 5.82
C LEU A 516 13.82 -8.63 4.92
N GLY A 517 14.23 -8.08 3.77
CA GLY A 517 15.03 -8.77 2.78
C GLY A 517 14.29 -9.95 2.15
N THR A 518 12.96 -9.93 2.12
CA THR A 518 12.12 -11.07 1.74
C THR A 518 12.38 -11.56 0.32
N THR A 519 12.56 -10.65 -0.63
CA THR A 519 12.88 -11.00 -2.02
C THR A 519 14.37 -10.86 -2.34
N GLY A 520 15.15 -10.25 -1.44
CA GLY A 520 16.53 -9.82 -1.71
C GLY A 520 16.64 -8.72 -2.78
N ARG A 521 15.51 -8.23 -3.32
CA ARG A 521 15.46 -7.35 -4.49
C ARG A 521 15.91 -5.93 -4.18
N PHE A 522 15.59 -5.41 -3.01
CA PHE A 522 15.90 -4.03 -2.66
C PHE A 522 17.00 -3.94 -1.61
N TRP A 523 18.06 -3.21 -1.93
CA TRP A 523 19.10 -2.85 -0.97
C TRP A 523 18.94 -1.40 -0.53
N TRP A 524 18.60 -0.53 -1.48
CA TRP A 524 18.28 0.87 -1.28
C TRP A 524 16.86 1.16 -1.81
N GLY A 525 16.19 2.18 -1.29
CA GLY A 525 14.85 2.54 -1.76
C GLY A 525 14.49 3.99 -1.49
N ILE A 526 13.67 4.58 -2.36
CA ILE A 526 13.10 5.92 -2.14
C ILE A 526 11.78 5.79 -1.37
N ALA A 527 11.75 6.30 -0.15
CA ALA A 527 10.64 6.16 0.77
C ALA A 527 10.41 7.43 1.60
N TYR A 528 9.43 7.40 2.50
CA TYR A 528 9.25 8.46 3.48
C TYR A 528 10.16 8.27 4.70
N GLU A 529 10.61 9.36 5.29
CA GLU A 529 11.38 9.32 6.54
C GLU A 529 10.60 8.68 7.68
N SER A 530 9.29 8.94 7.78
CA SER A 530 8.42 8.32 8.77
C SER A 530 8.44 6.78 8.69
N ASP A 531 8.47 6.21 7.49
CA ASP A 531 8.63 4.77 7.29
C ASP A 531 9.98 4.27 7.81
N ALA A 532 11.06 4.99 7.45
CA ALA A 532 12.41 4.66 7.90
C ALA A 532 12.54 4.67 9.43
N LEU A 533 12.07 5.74 10.06
CA LEU A 533 12.13 5.93 11.51
C LEU A 533 11.29 4.89 12.25
N ARG A 534 10.12 4.51 11.72
CA ARG A 534 9.30 3.42 12.25
C ARG A 534 10.08 2.09 12.29
N TRP A 535 10.75 1.72 11.19
CA TRP A 535 11.54 0.49 11.15
C TRP A 535 12.82 0.56 12.00
N MET A 536 13.46 1.73 12.08
CA MET A 536 14.60 1.94 12.98
C MET A 536 14.19 1.81 14.45
N LYS A 537 12.99 2.29 14.82
CA LYS A 537 12.40 2.09 16.16
C LYS A 537 12.13 0.61 16.44
N ALA A 538 11.73 -0.16 15.43
CA ALA A 538 11.63 -1.62 15.48
C ALA A 538 13.00 -2.35 15.45
N GLY A 539 14.11 -1.64 15.69
CA GLY A 539 15.45 -2.21 15.81
C GLY A 539 16.16 -2.50 14.48
N LYS A 540 15.58 -2.12 13.34
CA LYS A 540 16.16 -2.43 12.02
C LYS A 540 17.34 -1.52 11.71
N ALA A 541 18.37 -2.10 11.11
CA ALA A 541 19.60 -1.42 10.76
C ALA A 541 19.46 -0.68 9.42
N LEU A 542 18.76 0.46 9.45
CA LEU A 542 18.60 1.34 8.29
C LEU A 542 19.42 2.62 8.44
N GLU A 543 19.88 3.13 7.31
CA GLU A 543 20.47 4.46 7.15
C GLU A 543 19.55 5.33 6.27
N ILE A 544 19.44 6.61 6.61
CA ILE A 544 18.65 7.62 5.90
C ILE A 544 19.60 8.56 5.17
N TYR A 545 19.35 8.84 3.90
CA TYR A 545 20.08 9.80 3.09
C TYR A 545 19.08 10.80 2.48
N TYR A 546 19.26 12.08 2.76
CA TYR A 546 18.39 13.11 2.19
C TYR A 546 18.73 13.36 0.73
N LEU A 547 17.68 13.49 -0.06
CA LEU A 547 17.79 13.77 -1.49
C LEU A 547 18.31 15.20 -1.72
N PRO A 548 18.90 15.48 -2.91
CA PRO A 548 19.46 16.80 -3.24
C PRO A 548 18.47 17.94 -3.02
N ARG A 549 17.20 17.66 -3.35
CA ARG A 549 16.06 18.51 -3.07
C ARG A 549 14.94 17.64 -2.52
N THR A 550 14.76 17.74 -1.21
CA THR A 550 13.82 16.95 -0.45
C THR A 550 12.40 17.49 -0.66
N THR A 551 11.58 16.72 -1.37
CA THR A 551 10.14 16.94 -1.43
C THR A 551 9.51 16.50 -0.12
N LEU A 552 8.64 17.34 0.45
CA LEU A 552 7.85 17.03 1.64
C LEU A 552 6.47 16.52 1.22
N ALA A 553 6.07 15.35 1.71
CA ALA A 553 4.66 14.98 1.79
C ALA A 553 4.06 15.71 3.00
N ASP A 554 2.99 16.48 2.80
CA ASP A 554 2.48 17.46 3.77
C ASP A 554 1.02 17.24 4.20
N HIS A 555 0.45 16.06 3.96
CA HIS A 555 -0.78 15.55 4.60
C HIS A 555 -1.78 16.58 5.19
N PRO A 556 -2.45 17.39 4.35
CA PRO A 556 -3.49 18.30 4.83
C PRO A 556 -4.76 17.53 5.21
N PHE A 557 -5.55 18.08 6.13
CA PHE A 557 -6.91 17.62 6.35
C PHE A 557 -7.85 18.35 5.39
N CYS A 558 -8.56 17.60 4.54
CA CYS A 558 -9.50 18.16 3.57
C CYS A 558 -10.93 17.70 3.90
N PRO A 559 -11.79 18.58 4.46
CA PRO A 559 -13.19 18.25 4.64
C PRO A 559 -13.89 18.09 3.28
N ILE A 560 -14.72 17.07 3.14
CA ILE A 560 -15.50 16.81 1.92
C ILE A 560 -16.98 16.82 2.27
N GLU A 561 -17.74 17.69 1.60
CA GLU A 561 -19.19 17.73 1.78
C GLU A 561 -19.85 16.61 0.97
N ARG A 562 -20.42 15.66 1.70
CA ARG A 562 -21.16 14.55 1.10
C ARG A 562 -22.64 14.86 1.06
N VAL A 563 -23.21 14.82 -0.15
CA VAL A 563 -24.64 15.01 -0.38
C VAL A 563 -25.44 14.04 0.49
N GLY A 564 -26.33 14.58 1.32
CA GLY A 564 -27.17 13.79 2.23
C GLY A 564 -26.48 13.31 3.51
N ALA A 565 -25.26 13.75 3.82
CA ALA A 565 -24.67 13.52 5.13
C ALA A 565 -25.44 14.30 6.22
N PRO A 566 -25.71 13.71 7.39
CA PRO A 566 -26.28 14.44 8.53
C PRO A 566 -25.40 15.62 8.97
N LEU A 567 -26.01 16.69 9.50
CA LEU A 567 -25.28 17.86 10.04
C LEU A 567 -24.25 17.49 11.12
N GLU A 568 -24.55 16.45 11.89
CA GLU A 568 -23.67 15.88 12.92
C GLU A 568 -22.33 15.40 12.34
N VAL A 569 -22.30 14.92 11.09
CA VAL A 569 -21.06 14.47 10.45
C VAL A 569 -20.09 15.64 10.27
N ALA A 570 -20.58 16.81 9.87
CA ALA A 570 -19.76 18.01 9.72
C ALA A 570 -19.18 18.45 11.08
N GLN A 571 -19.99 18.38 12.15
CA GLN A 571 -19.54 18.69 13.52
C GLN A 571 -18.48 17.69 14.01
N GLY A 572 -18.75 16.39 13.89
CA GLY A 572 -17.82 15.34 14.32
C GLY A 572 -16.51 15.37 13.53
N ARG A 573 -16.56 15.67 12.23
CA ARG A 573 -15.38 15.85 11.38
C ARG A 573 -14.52 17.03 11.83
N ALA A 574 -15.14 18.18 12.10
CA ALA A 574 -14.43 19.35 12.61
C ALA A 574 -13.84 19.10 14.00
N GLY A 575 -14.58 18.39 14.87
CA GLY A 575 -14.08 17.93 16.17
C GLY A 575 -12.87 17.01 16.04
N PHE A 576 -12.92 16.06 15.11
CA PHE A 576 -11.81 15.15 14.84
C PHE A 576 -10.59 15.88 14.27
N GLU A 577 -10.75 16.81 13.33
CA GLU A 577 -9.63 17.63 12.85
C GLU A 577 -8.97 18.39 14.01
N LYS A 578 -9.77 19.06 14.85
CA LYS A 578 -9.29 19.77 16.04
C LYS A 578 -8.51 18.83 16.97
N PHE A 579 -9.00 17.61 17.17
CA PHE A 579 -8.31 16.60 17.96
C PHE A 579 -6.97 16.17 17.35
N LEU A 580 -6.90 15.93 16.04
CA LEU A 580 -5.65 15.60 15.34
C LEU A 580 -4.59 16.71 15.47
N ARG A 581 -5.02 17.97 15.55
CA ARG A 581 -4.16 19.14 15.80
C ARG A 581 -3.80 19.34 17.28
N GLY A 582 -4.46 18.63 18.19
CA GLY A 582 -4.18 18.72 19.62
C GLY A 582 -2.78 18.20 19.98
N ASP A 583 -2.18 18.77 21.03
CA ASP A 583 -0.82 18.47 21.49
C ASP A 583 -0.56 16.96 21.67
N ALA A 584 -1.50 16.23 22.29
CA ALA A 584 -1.38 14.79 22.50
C ALA A 584 -1.24 14.01 21.18
N MET A 585 -2.05 14.34 20.18
CA MET A 585 -1.99 13.70 18.88
C MET A 585 -0.76 14.10 18.08
N GLN A 586 -0.37 15.38 18.15
CA GLN A 586 0.84 15.88 17.50
C GLN A 586 2.10 15.22 18.09
N LYS A 587 2.14 14.94 19.39
CA LYS A 587 3.17 14.10 20.03
C LYS A 587 3.11 12.65 19.55
N GLY A 588 1.91 12.10 19.34
CA GLY A 588 1.72 10.77 18.75
C GLY A 588 2.25 10.67 17.31
N PHE A 589 2.00 11.70 16.49
CA PHE A 589 2.56 11.81 15.15
C PHE A 589 4.09 11.91 15.17
N LEU A 590 4.65 12.74 16.07
CA LEU A 590 6.08 12.85 16.30
C LEU A 590 6.71 11.50 16.66
N ALA A 591 6.11 10.77 17.60
CA ALA A 591 6.53 9.43 18.01
C ALA A 591 6.46 8.39 16.89
N SER A 592 5.61 8.64 15.88
CA SER A 592 5.46 7.81 14.68
C SER A 592 6.44 8.19 13.56
N GLY A 593 7.36 9.13 13.81
CA GLY A 593 8.37 9.58 12.83
C GLY A 593 7.88 10.66 11.86
N PHE A 594 6.68 11.19 12.05
CA PHE A 594 6.22 12.35 11.28
C PHE A 594 6.76 13.66 11.87
N ARG A 595 6.76 14.71 11.05
CA ARG A 595 7.08 16.08 11.44
C ARG A 595 5.78 16.86 11.65
N PRO A 596 5.26 16.93 12.89
CA PRO A 596 4.03 17.68 13.19
C PRO A 596 4.17 19.16 12.87
N THR A 597 3.04 19.82 12.58
CA THR A 597 2.99 21.27 12.32
C THR A 597 2.76 22.10 13.58
N GLU A 598 2.11 21.53 14.59
CA GLU A 598 1.67 22.27 15.77
C GLU A 598 2.66 22.19 16.94
N ILE A 599 3.64 21.27 16.88
CA ILE A 599 4.66 21.11 17.92
C ILE A 599 6.07 21.06 17.34
N SER A 600 7.06 21.44 18.14
CA SER A 600 8.47 21.41 17.73
C SER A 600 9.01 19.98 17.64
N LEU A 601 9.90 19.73 16.68
CA LEU A 601 10.70 18.49 16.63
C LEU A 601 11.64 18.34 17.83
N ASN A 602 11.88 19.42 18.58
CA ASN A 602 12.67 19.42 19.81
C ASN A 602 11.84 19.08 21.06
N THR A 603 10.54 18.78 20.90
CA THR A 603 9.66 18.36 22.00
C THR A 603 10.23 17.09 22.63
N LYS A 604 10.53 17.15 23.93
CA LYS A 604 11.10 16.04 24.68
C LYS A 604 9.99 15.04 25.02
N THR A 605 9.94 13.95 24.28
CA THR A 605 9.17 12.74 24.63
C THR A 605 10.11 11.54 24.59
N SER A 606 9.83 10.51 25.40
CA SER A 606 10.57 9.24 25.41
C SER A 606 10.68 8.62 24.02
N ASP A 607 9.65 8.85 23.20
CA ASP A 607 9.46 8.21 21.91
C ASP A 607 9.82 9.09 20.72
N ASN A 608 10.35 10.30 20.93
CA ASN A 608 10.71 11.19 19.81
C ASN A 608 11.93 10.63 19.04
N PRO A 609 11.74 10.11 17.82
CA PRO A 609 12.84 9.49 17.07
C PRO A 609 13.90 10.51 16.63
N PHE A 610 13.56 11.79 16.51
CA PHE A 610 14.48 12.83 16.07
C PHE A 610 15.49 13.26 17.14
N LEU A 611 15.24 12.91 18.41
CA LEU A 611 16.18 13.14 19.53
C LEU A 611 17.12 11.94 19.75
N SER A 612 16.83 10.78 19.17
CA SER A 612 17.65 9.57 19.28
C SER A 612 19.05 9.79 18.70
N ALA A 613 20.09 9.64 19.53
CA ALA A 613 21.48 9.73 19.08
C ALA A 613 21.79 8.64 18.02
N ASN A 614 21.31 7.41 18.24
CA ASN A 614 21.50 6.29 17.31
C ASN A 614 20.86 6.57 15.94
N PHE A 615 19.66 7.17 15.90
CA PHE A 615 19.02 7.47 14.62
C PHE A 615 19.73 8.62 13.89
N ARG A 616 20.20 9.62 14.63
CA ARG A 616 21.01 10.72 14.07
C ARG A 616 22.34 10.24 13.49
N THR A 617 23.03 9.30 14.15
CA THR A 617 24.25 8.68 13.60
C THR A 617 24.00 7.86 12.34
N ARG A 618 22.73 7.52 12.06
CA ARG A 618 22.30 6.82 10.84
C ARG A 618 21.61 7.75 9.84
N GLY A 619 21.76 9.07 10.03
CA GLY A 619 21.34 10.07 9.06
C GLY A 619 20.04 10.80 9.38
N ALA A 620 19.25 10.42 10.38
CA ALA A 620 18.05 11.18 10.73
C ALA A 620 18.38 12.63 11.13
N ARG A 621 17.68 13.62 10.59
CA ARG A 621 17.90 15.05 10.87
C ARG A 621 16.68 15.72 11.44
N ARG A 622 16.90 16.69 12.32
CA ARG A 622 15.84 17.55 12.85
C ARG A 622 15.52 18.70 11.91
N GLU A 623 16.55 19.41 11.48
CA GLU A 623 16.43 20.72 10.83
C GLU A 623 17.31 20.76 9.56
N ASN A 624 17.25 21.88 8.84
CA ASN A 624 18.09 22.16 7.66
C ASN A 624 17.95 21.12 6.54
N LEU A 625 16.72 20.66 6.30
CA LEU A 625 16.43 19.86 5.13
C LEU A 625 16.57 20.74 3.88
N PRO A 626 17.26 20.28 2.83
CA PRO A 626 17.29 20.99 1.56
C PRO A 626 15.90 20.86 0.91
N ARG A 627 15.01 21.81 1.17
CA ARG A 627 13.62 21.77 0.69
C ARG A 627 13.57 22.14 -0.78
N ASP A 628 12.78 21.40 -1.53
CA ASP A 628 12.43 21.79 -2.90
C ASP A 628 11.15 22.63 -2.93
N GLU A 629 10.96 23.34 -4.04
CA GLU A 629 9.67 23.91 -4.36
C GLU A 629 8.65 22.78 -4.56
N ARG A 630 7.41 23.04 -4.13
CA ARG A 630 6.31 22.09 -4.28
C ARG A 630 6.17 21.65 -5.76
N PRO A 631 6.02 20.34 -6.01
CA PRO A 631 5.77 19.83 -7.36
C PRO A 631 4.43 20.31 -7.92
N ASN A 632 4.42 20.71 -9.20
CA ASN A 632 3.18 20.99 -9.92
C ASN A 632 2.47 19.68 -10.30
N ALA A 633 1.16 19.58 -10.05
CA ALA A 633 0.32 18.45 -10.44
C ALA A 633 0.48 18.05 -11.92
N ALA A 634 0.62 19.02 -12.84
CA ALA A 634 0.82 18.74 -14.27
C ALA A 634 2.11 17.96 -14.54
N ALA A 635 3.18 18.20 -13.78
CA ALA A 635 4.44 17.45 -13.90
C ALA A 635 4.29 16.02 -13.36
N VAL A 636 3.58 15.85 -12.24
CA VAL A 636 3.26 14.53 -11.65
C VAL A 636 2.49 13.67 -12.65
N GLU A 637 1.47 14.23 -13.31
CA GLU A 637 0.67 13.53 -14.31
C GLU A 637 1.45 13.21 -15.59
N ALA A 638 2.29 14.14 -16.05
CA ALA A 638 3.15 13.90 -17.20
C ALA A 638 4.09 12.71 -16.93
N ILE A 639 4.73 12.68 -15.75
CA ILE A 639 5.60 11.57 -15.34
C ILE A 639 4.82 10.25 -15.26
N ALA A 640 3.67 10.22 -14.60
CA ALA A 640 2.89 8.99 -14.44
C ALA A 640 2.39 8.45 -15.79
N ARG A 641 2.00 9.33 -16.72
CA ARG A 641 1.55 8.96 -18.07
C ARG A 641 2.70 8.43 -18.92
N GLU A 642 3.81 9.17 -19.00
CA GLU A 642 4.94 8.76 -19.85
C GLU A 642 5.63 7.50 -19.30
N TRP A 643 5.64 7.30 -17.98
CA TRP A 643 6.07 6.03 -17.38
C TRP A 643 5.11 4.89 -17.75
N GLY A 644 3.79 5.12 -17.64
CA GLY A 644 2.78 4.12 -17.99
C GLY A 644 2.88 3.63 -19.44
N LYS A 645 3.15 4.53 -20.40
CA LYS A 645 3.37 4.12 -21.80
C LYS A 645 4.58 3.20 -22.01
N ARG A 646 5.55 3.21 -21.08
CA ARG A 646 6.81 2.46 -21.20
C ARG A 646 6.76 1.09 -20.56
N PHE A 647 5.93 0.93 -19.52
CA PHE A 647 5.94 -0.25 -18.65
C PHE A 647 4.56 -0.82 -18.33
N GLY A 648 3.49 -0.17 -18.80
CA GLY A 648 2.10 -0.51 -18.47
C GLY A 648 1.33 -1.19 -19.58
#